data_AF-A0A9P1CZC6-F1
#
_entry.id   AF-A0A9P1CZC6-F1
#
_cell.length_a   1.000
_cell.length_b   1.000
_cell.length_c   1.000
_cell.angle_alpha   90.00
_cell.angle_beta   90.00
_cell.angle_gamma   90.00
#
_symmetry.space_group_name_H-M   'P 1'
#
loop_
_entity.id
_entity.type
_entity.pdbx_description
1 polymer ?
#
loop_
_entity_poly.entity_id
_entity_poly.type
_entity_poly.pdbx_seq_one_letter_code
_entity_poly.pdbx_strand_id
1 'polypeptide(L)'
;MAAGAHLGPQLAGAQAPGNFVLVKYDIPGDPTWHSRLLLAHVTDGEWIILTPQGDIYAEDLSPDNLDIYGWRAFDPNVGVPYGIDPNHVHDFTHRPGQAAIPNLINEGLVHASHERLRRGIPAPVAPNPAAAPAAVGGGAPAGGALVAPLAGGAANPAPAALGGGGGAAPAAAAPAAPAGAAPQGALQGLTLVPGGGGGDAEDARTLSISRDGDGVRFKDYRVAVQESRMVTFADWPINGPRTVKHVITQMVNHGGSPSGHSQAWRVACRMQPTDGPAMEHDSWCRVLEAMIVYDQLDTTNLASAELVVRAIQRLEEKHKHKIASNEDAGEGSLFMGTSGGSRSGLIIDPKLTEWIGNEMQKEALVSKERRKAREERALSRKNEGKAAATAPVPLERCLSAADSKWLGLRKISKTLRDWGLTVHEEEEASLKADFIGMHFNGVGTGGGMTSKKRTTPGPNHMDLAVTCSGNHRKNLLRRLRVKEATDVPPMLTYLETRSVRPPTIKDYQKRLQKFTTWMSQIGATAVNEVELDWCLVEFMNEMFEKGEGIDTGVRTHAALRFFYPHLGRPASGTLPRSVRALKGWMAAAPPQQRLPLPIEALGVILMELIAKGKPELALRLFVQFLTYLRPGECSTLKVKQLVPPQPGGGGRFQSWAILLSPMEDAVPGKTGVFDATVVIDSDPWISPFLTGLIHNKQANDNLWPDPHQVLVAEYRKVTEMLGLQGLGSCLYTLRHGGATHDIVTRRRTMLEVKQRGRWASDNSLKRYVKLARLQCEQSKMPAALIERGQDILKRLPTLLSQGMSSVENPSACQKSPGGCKRKQLLVR
;
A
#
# COMPACT_ATOMS: atom_id res chain seq x y z
N MET A 1 -34.64 8.84 2.17
CA MET A 1 -34.36 7.41 2.42
C MET A 1 -32.90 7.31 2.83
N ALA A 2 -32.66 6.99 4.10
CA ALA A 2 -31.40 7.22 4.79
C ALA A 2 -30.34 6.16 4.45
N ALA A 3 -29.12 6.61 4.15
CA ALA A 3 -27.93 5.78 4.12
C ALA A 3 -27.59 5.34 5.56
N GLY A 4 -27.39 4.03 5.74
CA GLY A 4 -27.12 3.40 7.03
C GLY A 4 -25.83 3.90 7.69
N ALA A 5 -25.88 3.98 9.02
CA ALA A 5 -24.81 4.44 9.89
C ALA A 5 -23.55 3.57 9.80
N HIS A 6 -22.39 4.22 9.85
CA HIS A 6 -21.09 3.58 10.04
C HIS A 6 -20.99 2.97 11.46
N LEU A 7 -21.04 1.64 11.57
CA LEU A 7 -20.73 0.91 12.81
C LEU A 7 -19.20 0.73 12.95
N GLY A 8 -18.64 1.06 14.11
CA GLY A 8 -17.19 1.17 14.38
C GLY A 8 -16.38 -0.16 14.39
N PRO A 9 -15.07 -0.10 14.67
CA PRO A 9 -14.16 -1.24 14.58
C PRO A 9 -14.32 -2.21 15.77
N GLN A 10 -14.41 -3.51 15.50
CA GLN A 10 -14.26 -4.56 16.52
C GLN A 10 -12.75 -4.73 16.83
N LEU A 11 -12.38 -5.07 18.08
CA LEU A 11 -11.01 -5.43 18.44
C LEU A 11 -10.66 -6.80 17.84
N ALA A 12 -9.67 -6.87 16.94
CA ALA A 12 -9.28 -8.11 16.27
C ALA A 12 -8.81 -9.20 17.24
N GLY A 13 -8.30 -8.83 18.42
CA GLY A 13 -7.90 -9.76 19.48
C GLY A 13 -9.06 -10.43 20.24
N ALA A 14 -10.31 -10.00 20.07
CA ALA A 14 -11.49 -10.62 20.70
C ALA A 14 -12.05 -11.81 19.91
N GLN A 15 -11.46 -12.12 18.75
CA GLN A 15 -11.85 -13.28 17.95
C GLN A 15 -11.22 -14.57 18.49
N ALA A 16 -11.84 -15.71 18.18
CA ALA A 16 -11.32 -17.02 18.54
C ALA A 16 -10.65 -17.71 17.33
N PRO A 17 -9.63 -18.55 17.55
CA PRO A 17 -9.18 -19.50 16.53
C PRO A 17 -10.35 -20.32 15.98
N GLY A 18 -10.44 -20.43 14.66
CA GLY A 18 -11.55 -21.07 13.96
C GLY A 18 -12.62 -20.11 13.43
N ASN A 19 -12.60 -18.83 13.82
CA ASN A 19 -13.55 -17.83 13.32
C ASN A 19 -13.17 -17.33 11.92
N PHE A 20 -14.18 -17.00 11.12
CA PHE A 20 -14.00 -16.29 9.87
C PHE A 20 -14.19 -14.77 10.05
N VAL A 21 -13.38 -14.00 9.32
CA VAL A 21 -13.50 -12.55 9.25
C VAL A 21 -13.39 -12.07 7.81
N LEU A 22 -14.06 -10.96 7.49
CA LEU A 22 -13.93 -10.26 6.21
C LEU A 22 -13.06 -9.02 6.38
N VAL A 23 -12.01 -8.91 5.58
CA VAL A 23 -11.02 -7.83 5.64
C VAL A 23 -11.08 -7.02 4.36
N LYS A 24 -11.22 -5.70 4.46
CA LYS A 24 -11.16 -4.75 3.34
C LYS A 24 -9.84 -4.01 3.38
N TYR A 25 -9.06 -4.11 2.31
CA TYR A 25 -7.80 -3.38 2.18
C TYR A 25 -8.02 -1.94 1.72
N ASP A 26 -7.15 -1.02 2.13
CA ASP A 26 -7.18 0.39 1.71
C ASP A 26 -6.54 0.56 0.32
N ILE A 27 -7.20 -0.04 -0.68
CA ILE A 27 -6.79 0.04 -2.08
C ILE A 27 -7.79 0.96 -2.80
N PRO A 28 -7.36 2.15 -3.28
CA PRO A 28 -8.27 3.10 -3.93
C PRO A 28 -9.07 2.51 -5.09
N GLY A 29 -10.40 2.48 -4.91
CA GLY A 29 -11.36 2.00 -5.90
C GLY A 29 -11.50 0.47 -5.97
N ASP A 30 -11.02 -0.28 -4.98
CA ASP A 30 -11.31 -1.70 -4.81
C ASP A 30 -12.45 -1.89 -3.79
N PRO A 31 -13.62 -2.42 -4.20
CA PRO A 31 -14.72 -2.68 -3.28
C PRO A 31 -14.59 -4.01 -2.55
N THR A 32 -13.61 -4.86 -2.88
CA THR A 32 -13.55 -6.26 -2.45
C THR A 32 -13.21 -6.44 -0.95
N TRP A 33 -13.96 -7.32 -0.29
CA TRP A 33 -13.75 -7.81 1.06
C TRP A 33 -13.23 -9.25 1.02
N HIS A 34 -12.13 -9.54 1.71
CA HIS A 34 -11.48 -10.83 1.69
C HIS A 34 -11.76 -11.65 2.94
N SER A 35 -12.24 -12.88 2.77
CA SER A 35 -12.44 -13.83 3.87
C SER A 35 -11.10 -14.32 4.43
N ARG A 36 -11.00 -14.47 5.74
CA ARG A 36 -9.83 -14.98 6.46
C ARG A 36 -10.31 -15.93 7.54
N LEU A 37 -9.71 -17.11 7.62
CA LEU A 37 -9.91 -18.02 8.75
C LEU A 37 -8.78 -17.79 9.76
N LEU A 38 -9.13 -17.43 10.99
CA LEU A 38 -8.15 -17.17 12.05
C LEU A 38 -7.66 -18.50 12.63
N LEU A 39 -6.35 -18.75 12.62
CA LEU A 39 -5.77 -20.03 13.09
C LEU A 39 -5.10 -19.91 14.45
N ALA A 40 -4.33 -18.84 14.70
CA ALA A 40 -3.68 -18.61 16.00
C ALA A 40 -3.37 -17.14 16.22
N HIS A 41 -3.55 -16.65 17.45
CA HIS A 41 -3.24 -15.26 17.80
C HIS A 41 -1.74 -15.09 18.07
N VAL A 42 -1.14 -14.03 17.50
CA VAL A 42 0.28 -13.70 17.71
C VAL A 42 0.41 -12.63 18.78
N THR A 43 -0.14 -11.44 18.57
CA THR A 43 -0.16 -10.30 19.54
C THR A 43 -1.16 -9.24 19.10
N ASP A 44 -1.80 -8.52 20.03
CA ASP A 44 -2.73 -7.41 19.77
C ASP A 44 -3.77 -7.70 18.68
N GLY A 45 -3.54 -7.24 17.44
CA GLY A 45 -4.39 -7.49 16.26
C GLY A 45 -3.81 -8.43 15.21
N GLU A 46 -2.62 -9.00 15.43
CA GLU A 46 -1.94 -9.88 14.48
C GLU A 46 -2.29 -11.35 14.71
N TRP A 47 -2.73 -11.98 13.63
CA TRP A 47 -3.18 -13.35 13.60
C TRP A 47 -2.43 -14.15 12.55
N ILE A 48 -2.12 -15.40 12.84
CA ILE A 48 -1.87 -16.39 11.80
C ILE A 48 -3.21 -16.70 11.16
N ILE A 49 -3.34 -16.38 9.88
CA ILE A 49 -4.58 -16.54 9.12
C ILE A 49 -4.38 -17.55 7.99
N LEU A 50 -5.47 -18.21 7.62
CA LEU A 50 -5.59 -18.97 6.38
C LEU A 50 -6.34 -18.13 5.36
N THR A 51 -5.79 -18.00 4.16
CA THR A 51 -6.46 -17.35 3.03
C THR A 51 -7.33 -18.33 2.24
N PRO A 52 -8.32 -17.84 1.47
CA PRO A 52 -9.08 -18.63 0.51
C PRO A 52 -8.22 -19.38 -0.52
N GLN A 53 -6.96 -18.98 -0.71
CA GLN A 53 -5.99 -19.60 -1.61
C GLN A 53 -5.21 -20.76 -0.95
N GLY A 54 -5.37 -20.96 0.36
CA GLY A 54 -4.66 -21.99 1.11
C GLY A 54 -3.34 -21.52 1.72
N ASP A 55 -3.04 -20.21 1.70
CA ASP A 55 -1.81 -19.67 2.28
C ASP A 55 -1.98 -19.44 3.78
N ILE A 56 -0.97 -19.82 4.59
CA ILE A 56 -0.90 -19.58 6.03
C ILE A 56 0.23 -18.60 6.34
N TYR A 57 -0.10 -17.43 6.88
CA TYR A 57 0.89 -16.43 7.28
C TYR A 57 0.35 -15.48 8.36
N ALA A 58 1.24 -14.68 8.96
CA ALA A 58 0.87 -13.66 9.94
C ALA A 58 0.33 -12.40 9.24
N GLU A 59 -0.88 -11.99 9.60
CA GLU A 59 -1.54 -10.80 9.09
C GLU A 59 -1.98 -9.90 10.24
N ASP A 60 -1.62 -8.62 10.17
CA ASP A 60 -2.01 -7.64 11.16
C ASP A 60 -3.40 -7.11 10.84
N LEU A 61 -4.41 -7.53 11.61
CA LEU A 61 -5.79 -7.07 11.53
C LEU A 61 -6.07 -5.94 12.53
N SER A 62 -5.01 -5.34 13.10
CA SER A 62 -5.14 -4.18 13.97
C SER A 62 -5.70 -2.97 13.20
N PRO A 63 -6.44 -2.09 13.87
CA PRO A 63 -6.90 -0.84 13.28
C PRO A 63 -5.74 0.13 12.94
N ASP A 64 -4.52 -0.12 13.43
CA ASP A 64 -3.33 0.66 13.13
C ASP A 64 -2.66 0.23 11.80
N ASN A 65 -3.12 -0.88 11.19
CA ASN A 65 -2.63 -1.30 9.89
C ASN A 65 -3.19 -0.40 8.78
N LEU A 66 -2.34 0.49 8.26
CA LEU A 66 -2.64 1.42 7.17
C LEU A 66 -3.01 0.73 5.85
N ASP A 67 -2.70 -0.56 5.70
CA ASP A 67 -3.06 -1.33 4.50
C ASP A 67 -4.50 -1.86 4.56
N ILE A 68 -5.18 -1.80 5.72
CA ILE A 68 -6.53 -2.31 5.93
C ILE A 68 -7.50 -1.15 6.20
N TYR A 69 -8.47 -0.97 5.32
CA TYR A 69 -9.57 -0.03 5.48
C TYR A 69 -10.51 -0.43 6.63
N GLY A 70 -10.66 -1.73 6.87
CA GLY A 70 -11.37 -2.27 8.04
C GLY A 70 -11.69 -3.76 7.91
N TRP A 71 -12.23 -4.35 8.97
CA TRP A 71 -12.67 -5.75 8.94
C TRP A 71 -14.02 -5.93 9.66
N ARG A 72 -14.67 -7.08 9.43
CA ARG A 72 -15.95 -7.49 10.02
C ARG A 72 -15.92 -8.96 10.40
N ALA A 73 -16.49 -9.32 11.54
CA ALA A 73 -16.80 -10.72 11.84
C ALA A 73 -17.72 -11.29 10.75
N PHE A 74 -17.45 -12.51 10.34
CA PHE A 74 -18.16 -13.17 9.25
C PHE A 74 -18.52 -14.58 9.66
N ASP A 75 -19.81 -14.89 9.68
CA ASP A 75 -20.27 -16.27 9.81
C ASP A 75 -20.67 -16.78 8.42
N PRO A 76 -19.91 -17.72 7.84
CA PRO A 76 -20.16 -18.20 6.49
C PRO A 76 -21.47 -19.00 6.34
N ASN A 77 -22.12 -19.40 7.44
CA ASN A 77 -23.40 -20.12 7.46
C ASN A 77 -24.62 -19.20 7.63
N VAL A 78 -24.41 -17.96 8.08
CA VAL A 78 -25.49 -16.99 8.34
C VAL A 78 -25.65 -16.01 7.17
N GLY A 79 -24.56 -15.68 6.48
CA GLY A 79 -24.55 -14.79 5.31
C GLY A 79 -23.64 -13.57 5.48
N VAL A 80 -23.54 -12.75 4.44
CA VAL A 80 -22.64 -11.59 4.40
C VAL A 80 -23.18 -10.46 5.30
N PRO A 81 -22.33 -9.80 6.12
CA PRO A 81 -22.76 -8.70 7.00
C PRO A 81 -23.39 -7.51 6.27
N TYR A 82 -24.33 -6.84 6.94
CA TYR A 82 -25.03 -5.66 6.40
C TYR A 82 -24.06 -4.57 5.93
N GLY A 83 -24.32 -4.02 4.74
CA GLY A 83 -23.48 -2.98 4.12
C GLY A 83 -22.30 -3.51 3.30
N ILE A 84 -22.14 -4.84 3.21
CA ILE A 84 -21.20 -5.50 2.30
C ILE A 84 -21.99 -6.15 1.18
N ASP A 85 -21.66 -5.81 -0.07
CA ASP A 85 -22.23 -6.45 -1.25
C ASP A 85 -21.69 -7.89 -1.37
N PRO A 86 -22.54 -8.93 -1.40
CA PRO A 86 -22.11 -10.32 -1.53
C PRO A 86 -21.26 -10.58 -2.79
N ASN A 87 -21.46 -9.82 -3.88
CA ASN A 87 -20.67 -9.95 -5.11
C ASN A 87 -19.25 -9.41 -4.97
N HIS A 88 -18.99 -8.63 -3.92
CA HIS A 88 -17.67 -8.09 -3.58
C HIS A 88 -17.01 -8.83 -2.43
N VAL A 89 -17.47 -10.05 -2.09
CA VAL A 89 -16.82 -10.90 -1.09
C VAL A 89 -15.96 -11.97 -1.76
N HIS A 90 -14.65 -11.93 -1.52
CA HIS A 90 -13.70 -12.95 -1.91
C HIS A 90 -13.61 -14.03 -0.82
N ASP A 91 -14.44 -15.07 -0.93
CA ASP A 91 -14.52 -16.18 0.03
C ASP A 91 -13.79 -17.48 -0.43
N PHE A 92 -13.71 -18.47 0.46
CA PHE A 92 -13.14 -19.81 0.20
C PHE A 92 -13.94 -20.59 -0.84
N THR A 93 -13.29 -21.09 -1.90
CA THR A 93 -13.94 -21.96 -2.92
C THR A 93 -14.37 -23.29 -2.31
N HIS A 94 -13.55 -23.86 -1.43
CA HIS A 94 -13.88 -25.02 -0.60
C HIS A 94 -13.48 -24.67 0.83
N ARG A 95 -14.47 -24.50 1.73
CA ARG A 95 -14.20 -24.20 3.13
C ARG A 95 -13.60 -25.45 3.81
N PRO A 96 -12.60 -25.29 4.70
CA PRO A 96 -12.12 -26.40 5.50
C PRO A 96 -13.30 -27.02 6.28
N GLY A 97 -13.51 -28.33 6.14
CA GLY A 97 -14.56 -29.02 6.87
C GLY A 97 -14.32 -28.97 8.38
N GLN A 98 -15.37 -29.15 9.18
CA GLN A 98 -15.31 -29.11 10.66
C GLN A 98 -14.19 -29.99 11.25
N ALA A 99 -13.90 -31.12 10.61
CA ALA A 99 -12.86 -32.06 11.02
C ALA A 99 -11.41 -31.60 10.69
N ALA A 100 -11.23 -30.69 9.72
CA ALA A 100 -9.93 -30.19 9.30
C ALA A 100 -9.47 -28.94 10.07
N ILE A 101 -10.43 -28.16 10.61
CA ILE A 101 -10.15 -26.92 11.36
C ILE A 101 -9.21 -27.14 12.56
N PRO A 102 -9.35 -28.19 13.39
CA PRO A 102 -8.43 -28.42 14.51
C PRO A 102 -6.98 -28.64 14.07
N ASN A 103 -6.76 -29.36 12.95
CA ASN A 103 -5.42 -29.60 12.42
C ASN A 103 -4.79 -28.30 11.90
N LEU A 104 -5.59 -27.45 11.24
CA LEU A 104 -5.15 -26.13 10.76
C LEU A 104 -4.84 -25.16 11.92
N ILE A 105 -5.60 -25.21 13.01
CA ILE A 105 -5.31 -24.45 14.23
C ILE A 105 -3.97 -24.90 14.83
N ASN A 106 -3.72 -26.22 14.91
CA ASN A 106 -2.44 -26.74 15.40
C ASN A 106 -1.25 -26.29 14.52
N GLU A 107 -1.42 -26.30 13.20
CA GLU A 107 -0.43 -25.76 12.26
C GLU A 107 -0.22 -24.26 12.49
N GLY A 108 -1.31 -23.49 12.63
CA GLY A 108 -1.27 -22.07 12.96
C GLY A 108 -0.55 -21.76 14.26
N LEU A 109 -0.70 -22.59 15.30
CA LEU A 109 0.00 -22.46 16.58
C LEU A 109 1.52 -22.66 16.42
N VAL A 110 1.96 -23.60 15.58
CA VAL A 110 3.40 -23.77 15.25
C VAL A 110 3.93 -22.52 14.55
N HIS A 111 3.20 -21.97 13.58
CA HIS A 111 3.55 -20.73 12.91
C HIS A 111 3.61 -19.53 13.87
N ALA A 112 2.63 -19.40 14.76
CA ALA A 112 2.60 -18.35 15.79
C ALA A 112 3.79 -18.50 16.76
N SER A 113 4.15 -19.72 17.14
CA SER A 113 5.28 -20.00 18.05
C SER A 113 6.63 -19.59 17.42
N HIS A 114 6.83 -19.87 16.13
CA HIS A 114 8.01 -19.45 15.40
C HIS A 114 8.07 -17.92 15.24
N GLU A 115 6.93 -17.27 14.98
CA GLU A 115 6.87 -15.82 14.82
C GLU A 115 7.12 -15.10 16.15
N ARG A 116 6.56 -15.60 17.26
CA ARG A 116 6.84 -15.12 18.63
C ARG A 116 8.31 -15.30 19.01
N LEU A 117 8.90 -16.47 18.72
CA LEU A 117 10.31 -16.77 19.00
C LEU A 117 11.25 -15.84 18.21
N ARG A 118 10.96 -15.59 16.93
CA ARG A 118 11.71 -14.66 16.08
C ARG A 118 11.73 -13.23 16.64
N ARG A 119 10.62 -12.81 17.26
CA ARG A 119 10.42 -11.47 17.84
C ARG A 119 10.88 -11.40 19.30
N GLY A 120 11.20 -12.54 19.91
CA GLY A 120 11.54 -12.68 21.32
C GLY A 120 10.37 -12.33 22.25
N ILE A 121 9.15 -12.61 21.78
CA ILE A 121 7.91 -12.57 22.56
C ILE A 121 7.81 -13.92 23.28
N PRO A 122 7.60 -13.96 24.61
CA PRO A 122 7.49 -15.22 25.34
C PRO A 122 6.34 -16.08 24.79
N ALA A 123 6.56 -17.40 24.72
CA ALA A 123 5.52 -18.34 24.32
C ALA A 123 4.32 -18.21 25.27
N PRO A 124 3.07 -18.32 24.75
CA PRO A 124 1.91 -18.34 25.63
C PRO A 124 2.08 -19.49 26.63
N VAL A 125 1.88 -19.21 27.92
CA VAL A 125 1.88 -20.22 28.97
C VAL A 125 0.77 -21.21 28.62
N ALA A 126 1.11 -22.48 28.40
CA ALA A 126 0.12 -23.51 28.17
C ALA A 126 -0.88 -23.50 29.34
N PRO A 127 -2.20 -23.57 29.09
CA PRO A 127 -3.13 -23.80 30.17
C PRO A 127 -2.73 -25.09 30.90
N ASN A 128 -2.61 -24.99 32.21
CA ASN A 128 -2.39 -26.11 33.11
C ASN A 128 -3.41 -27.23 32.79
N PRO A 129 -3.02 -28.50 32.60
CA PRO A 129 -3.99 -29.57 32.39
C PRO A 129 -4.67 -29.91 33.73
N ALA A 130 -5.76 -29.21 34.04
CA ALA A 130 -6.74 -29.56 35.06
C ALA A 130 -8.09 -28.97 34.60
N ALA A 131 -9.17 -29.69 34.36
CA ALA A 131 -9.51 -31.06 34.64
C ALA A 131 -10.34 -31.61 33.47
N ALA A 132 -9.95 -32.76 32.92
CA ALA A 132 -10.94 -33.67 32.37
C ALA A 132 -11.88 -34.08 33.53
N PRO A 133 -13.20 -34.17 33.32
CA PRO A 133 -14.10 -34.61 34.37
C PRO A 133 -13.65 -36.00 34.82
N ALA A 134 -13.34 -36.12 36.11
CA ALA A 134 -13.01 -37.40 36.70
C ALA A 134 -14.14 -38.37 36.38
N ALA A 135 -13.78 -39.48 35.74
CA ALA A 135 -14.61 -40.65 35.65
C ALA A 135 -15.09 -41.00 37.06
N VAL A 136 -16.41 -40.98 37.25
CA VAL A 136 -17.04 -41.53 38.43
C VAL A 136 -16.74 -43.03 38.41
N GLY A 137 -15.76 -43.44 39.22
CA GLY A 137 -15.43 -44.83 39.46
C GLY A 137 -16.67 -45.56 39.97
N GLY A 138 -16.93 -46.71 39.36
CA GLY A 138 -18.14 -47.50 39.56
C GLY A 138 -18.37 -47.89 41.02
N GLY A 139 -19.55 -47.53 41.50
CA GLY A 139 -20.33 -48.41 42.38
C GLY A 139 -21.14 -49.35 41.51
N ALA A 140 -20.87 -50.65 41.59
CA ALA A 140 -21.77 -51.69 41.11
C ALA A 140 -22.88 -51.96 42.17
N PRO A 141 -23.90 -52.77 41.89
CA PRO A 141 -25.21 -52.34 41.40
C PRO A 141 -26.36 -52.70 42.38
N ALA A 142 -27.52 -52.05 42.27
CA ALA A 142 -28.81 -52.64 42.63
C ALA A 142 -30.01 -51.75 42.23
N GLY A 143 -30.89 -52.30 41.39
CA GLY A 143 -32.34 -52.15 41.53
C GLY A 143 -33.06 -50.98 40.83
N GLY A 144 -33.90 -51.31 39.85
CA GLY A 144 -35.28 -50.77 39.84
C GLY A 144 -35.69 -49.79 38.75
N ALA A 145 -36.13 -50.36 37.61
CA ALA A 145 -37.38 -50.06 36.88
C ALA A 145 -37.80 -48.61 36.53
N LEU A 146 -37.90 -48.40 35.20
CA LEU A 146 -39.07 -47.98 34.40
C LEU A 146 -39.85 -46.68 34.74
N VAL A 147 -40.09 -45.88 33.69
CA VAL A 147 -41.39 -45.45 33.11
C VAL A 147 -41.31 -43.98 32.62
N ALA A 148 -41.84 -43.75 31.41
CA ALA A 148 -41.96 -42.48 30.71
C ALA A 148 -43.26 -41.68 31.11
N PRO A 149 -43.86 -40.84 30.25
CA PRO A 149 -43.87 -39.37 30.29
C PRO A 149 -45.28 -38.76 30.55
N LEU A 150 -45.44 -37.42 30.45
CA LEU A 150 -46.63 -36.61 30.06
C LEU A 150 -46.57 -35.24 30.78
N ALA A 151 -46.48 -34.07 30.13
CA ALA A 151 -47.44 -33.34 29.29
C ALA A 151 -48.19 -32.21 30.04
N GLY A 152 -48.20 -31.03 29.41
CA GLY A 152 -49.37 -30.13 29.39
C GLY A 152 -49.33 -28.86 30.24
N GLY A 153 -49.69 -27.73 29.62
CA GLY A 153 -50.46 -26.68 30.30
C GLY A 153 -50.00 -25.24 30.09
N ALA A 154 -50.57 -24.57 29.09
CA ALA A 154 -50.51 -23.13 28.85
C ALA A 154 -51.47 -22.33 29.77
N ALA A 155 -51.24 -21.03 29.96
CA ALA A 155 -52.23 -19.94 29.81
C ALA A 155 -51.71 -18.57 30.30
N ASN A 156 -51.90 -17.54 29.46
CA ASN A 156 -52.03 -16.12 29.84
C ASN A 156 -53.45 -15.83 30.34
N PRO A 157 -53.70 -14.67 30.98
CA PRO A 157 -54.45 -13.62 30.26
C PRO A 157 -54.08 -12.15 30.62
N ALA A 158 -54.51 -11.20 29.78
CA ALA A 158 -54.67 -9.75 30.03
C ALA A 158 -56.18 -9.45 30.38
N PRO A 159 -56.75 -8.21 30.38
CA PRO A 159 -56.26 -6.81 30.25
C PRO A 159 -57.01 -5.75 31.18
N ALA A 160 -56.95 -4.44 30.80
CA ALA A 160 -57.81 -3.26 31.15
C ALA A 160 -57.32 -2.30 32.29
N ALA A 161 -57.55 -0.97 32.33
CA ALA A 161 -58.04 0.10 31.43
C ALA A 161 -57.87 1.52 32.09
N LEU A 162 -57.76 2.56 31.24
CA LEU A 162 -58.32 3.96 31.27
C LEU A 162 -58.13 4.99 32.42
N GLY A 163 -57.79 6.23 31.99
CA GLY A 163 -58.21 7.55 32.54
C GLY A 163 -57.06 8.43 33.07
N GLY A 164 -56.87 9.73 32.77
CA GLY A 164 -57.55 10.73 31.94
C GLY A 164 -57.12 12.16 32.38
N GLY A 165 -56.78 13.06 31.43
CA GLY A 165 -56.72 14.54 31.52
C GLY A 165 -55.58 15.18 32.34
N GLY A 166 -54.94 16.30 32.00
CA GLY A 166 -55.04 17.30 30.93
C GLY A 166 -54.38 18.62 31.41
N GLY A 167 -53.77 19.43 30.52
CA GLY A 167 -53.54 20.88 30.77
C GLY A 167 -52.15 21.47 30.54
N ALA A 168 -51.93 21.98 29.32
CA ALA A 168 -51.20 23.19 28.85
C ALA A 168 -50.08 23.90 29.70
N ALA A 169 -48.85 23.95 29.13
CA ALA A 169 -48.06 25.09 28.58
C ALA A 169 -48.24 26.55 29.13
N PRO A 170 -47.35 27.56 28.84
CA PRO A 170 -46.02 27.62 28.19
C PRO A 170 -44.97 28.61 28.83
N ALA A 171 -43.82 28.77 28.13
CA ALA A 171 -42.98 29.99 27.95
C ALA A 171 -42.13 30.51 29.14
N ALA A 172 -40.79 30.42 29.09
CA ALA A 172 -39.81 31.23 28.33
C ALA A 172 -39.50 32.62 28.94
N ALA A 173 -38.26 32.83 29.41
CA ALA A 173 -37.42 34.02 29.18
C ALA A 173 -36.11 33.97 30.03
N ALA A 174 -34.97 34.10 29.35
CA ALA A 174 -33.65 34.53 29.85
C ALA A 174 -33.71 36.03 30.32
N PRO A 175 -32.66 36.73 30.88
CA PRO A 175 -31.21 36.51 30.69
C PRO A 175 -30.22 36.96 31.82
N ALA A 176 -28.93 36.67 31.57
CA ALA A 176 -27.68 37.46 31.83
C ALA A 176 -27.20 37.88 33.25
N ALA A 177 -26.08 37.25 33.69
CA ALA A 177 -24.75 37.78 34.14
C ALA A 177 -24.64 38.86 35.27
N PRO A 178 -23.46 39.15 35.91
CA PRO A 178 -22.17 38.44 36.03
C PRO A 178 -21.56 38.37 37.46
N ALA A 179 -20.46 37.62 37.58
CA ALA A 179 -19.24 37.81 38.41
C ALA A 179 -19.31 38.03 39.95
N GLY A 180 -18.55 37.18 40.68
CA GLY A 180 -17.85 37.61 41.89
C GLY A 180 -17.75 36.59 43.03
N ALA A 181 -16.58 35.97 43.16
CA ALA A 181 -15.88 35.51 44.38
C ALA A 181 -16.66 34.79 45.52
N ALA A 182 -16.17 33.59 45.84
CA ALA A 182 -16.58 32.71 46.94
C ALA A 182 -16.61 33.39 48.33
N PRO A 183 -17.37 32.81 49.28
CA PRO A 183 -16.70 31.97 50.26
C PRO A 183 -17.47 30.69 50.65
N GLN A 184 -16.68 29.78 51.23
CA GLN A 184 -17.06 28.51 51.83
C GLN A 184 -18.09 28.68 52.95
N GLY A 185 -19.08 27.78 53.02
CA GLY A 185 -19.93 27.63 54.21
C GLY A 185 -21.35 27.15 53.92
N ALA A 186 -21.56 25.85 54.10
CA ALA A 186 -22.79 25.19 54.56
C ALA A 186 -24.16 25.67 54.05
N LEU A 187 -24.86 24.80 53.30
CA LEU A 187 -26.33 24.66 53.24
C LEU A 187 -26.59 23.28 52.61
N GLN A 188 -26.76 22.21 53.40
CA GLN A 188 -28.04 21.75 53.94
C GLN A 188 -29.23 21.92 52.99
N GLY A 189 -29.80 20.78 52.55
CA GLY A 189 -31.21 20.70 52.16
C GLY A 189 -31.49 20.27 50.72
N LEU A 190 -31.08 19.08 50.32
CA LEU A 190 -31.81 18.30 49.30
C LEU A 190 -32.00 16.88 49.83
N THR A 191 -33.23 16.63 50.31
CA THR A 191 -33.70 15.36 50.80
C THR A 191 -33.64 14.31 49.70
N LEU A 192 -32.69 13.38 49.83
CA LEU A 192 -32.69 12.10 49.13
C LEU A 192 -33.87 11.27 49.65
N VAL A 193 -34.76 10.86 48.76
CA VAL A 193 -35.70 9.77 49.04
C VAL A 193 -34.91 8.46 48.97
N PRO A 194 -34.82 7.67 50.04
CA PRO A 194 -34.11 6.40 50.01
C PRO A 194 -35.01 5.33 49.36
N GLY A 195 -34.74 5.04 48.09
CA GLY A 195 -35.16 3.79 47.48
C GLY A 195 -34.26 2.67 47.96
N GLY A 196 -34.62 2.05 49.09
CA GLY A 196 -33.89 0.93 49.66
C GLY A 196 -33.99 -0.34 48.81
N GLY A 197 -32.85 -1.02 48.63
CA GLY A 197 -32.80 -2.34 48.01
C GLY A 197 -31.40 -2.94 47.95
N GLY A 198 -30.86 -3.38 49.10
CA GLY A 198 -29.85 -4.45 49.20
C GLY A 198 -28.39 -4.06 48.93
N GLY A 199 -27.51 -4.38 49.86
CA GLY A 199 -26.09 -4.01 49.82
C GLY A 199 -25.28 -4.81 48.81
N ASP A 200 -24.47 -4.09 48.05
CA ASP A 200 -23.26 -4.54 47.37
C ASP A 200 -22.27 -3.36 47.44
N ALA A 201 -20.99 -3.64 47.69
CA ALA A 201 -19.98 -2.59 47.81
C ALA A 201 -19.98 -1.70 46.56
N GLU A 202 -20.13 -0.38 46.73
CA GLU A 202 -20.16 0.56 45.61
C GLU A 202 -18.94 0.33 44.70
N ASP A 203 -19.19 0.08 43.41
CA ASP A 203 -18.14 -0.18 42.43
C ASP A 203 -17.22 1.04 42.35
N ALA A 204 -15.92 0.83 42.61
CA ALA A 204 -14.90 1.87 42.58
C ALA A 204 -14.82 2.63 41.23
N ARG A 205 -15.44 2.11 40.17
CA ARG A 205 -15.51 2.72 38.84
C ARG A 205 -16.67 3.71 38.66
N THR A 206 -17.56 3.84 39.63
CA THR A 206 -18.73 4.72 39.56
C THR A 206 -18.61 5.88 40.54
N LEU A 207 -19.07 7.08 40.13
CA LEU A 207 -19.27 8.20 41.04
C LEU A 207 -20.71 8.19 41.56
N SER A 208 -20.97 8.95 42.63
CA SER A 208 -22.33 9.17 43.10
C SER A 208 -23.21 9.79 42.00
N ILE A 209 -24.47 9.41 41.92
CA ILE A 209 -25.35 9.92 40.88
C ILE A 209 -25.95 11.29 41.29
N SER A 210 -25.72 12.33 40.50
CA SER A 210 -26.34 13.65 40.62
C SER A 210 -27.22 13.99 39.41
N ARG A 211 -28.23 14.83 39.63
CA ARG A 211 -29.13 15.40 38.61
C ARG A 211 -29.14 16.92 38.74
N ASP A 212 -29.36 17.62 37.64
CA ASP A 212 -29.52 19.07 37.63
C ASP A 212 -30.93 19.51 38.10
N GLY A 213 -31.18 20.82 38.08
CA GLY A 213 -32.46 21.42 38.49
C GLY A 213 -33.66 20.99 37.63
N ASP A 214 -33.42 20.48 36.42
CA ASP A 214 -34.44 19.96 35.50
C ASP A 214 -34.62 18.44 35.64
N GLY A 215 -33.91 17.81 36.59
CA GLY A 215 -33.96 16.37 36.84
C GLY A 215 -33.18 15.54 35.81
N VAL A 216 -32.40 16.17 34.92
CA VAL A 216 -31.54 15.49 33.95
C VAL A 216 -30.25 15.04 34.64
N ARG A 217 -29.73 13.87 34.27
CA ARG A 217 -28.46 13.37 34.83
C ARG A 217 -27.32 14.29 34.41
N PHE A 218 -26.68 14.92 35.39
CA PHE A 218 -25.59 15.85 35.18
C PHE A 218 -24.76 15.97 36.46
N LYS A 219 -23.44 15.99 36.30
CA LYS A 219 -22.48 16.30 37.36
C LYS A 219 -21.47 17.32 36.86
N ASP A 220 -21.29 18.39 37.63
CA ASP A 220 -20.26 19.38 37.33
C ASP A 220 -18.86 18.74 37.29
N TYR A 221 -18.09 19.06 36.25
CA TYR A 221 -16.79 18.45 35.99
C TYR A 221 -15.80 18.64 37.16
N ARG A 222 -15.77 19.83 37.78
CA ARG A 222 -14.87 20.10 38.91
C ARG A 222 -15.25 19.26 40.13
N VAL A 223 -16.54 19.14 40.40
CA VAL A 223 -17.07 18.29 41.50
C VAL A 223 -16.72 16.82 41.24
N ALA A 224 -16.94 16.32 40.03
CA ALA A 224 -16.61 14.93 39.66
C ALA A 224 -15.11 14.62 39.81
N VAL A 225 -14.24 15.54 39.41
CA VAL A 225 -12.78 15.40 39.55
C VAL A 225 -12.35 15.38 41.01
N GLN A 226 -12.99 16.16 41.88
CA GLN A 226 -12.72 16.16 43.32
C GLN A 226 -13.15 14.86 43.99
N GLU A 227 -14.26 14.28 43.55
CA GLU A 227 -14.79 13.01 44.05
C GLU A 227 -13.99 11.79 43.56
N SER A 228 -13.40 11.87 42.36
CA SER A 228 -12.66 10.76 41.76
C SER A 228 -11.45 10.34 42.61
N ARG A 229 -11.33 9.04 42.91
CA ARG A 229 -10.26 8.47 43.73
C ARG A 229 -9.66 7.24 43.07
N MET A 230 -8.36 7.30 42.78
CA MET A 230 -7.64 6.15 42.23
C MET A 230 -7.54 5.02 43.24
N VAL A 231 -8.05 3.84 42.87
CA VAL A 231 -7.96 2.58 43.62
C VAL A 231 -7.00 1.64 42.90
N THR A 232 -6.16 0.92 43.65
CA THR A 232 -5.20 -0.03 43.07
C THR A 232 -5.90 -1.34 42.69
N PHE A 233 -5.68 -1.79 41.45
CA PHE A 233 -6.12 -3.09 40.95
C PHE A 233 -4.91 -3.98 40.71
N ALA A 234 -4.97 -5.24 41.14
CA ALA A 234 -3.88 -6.21 40.95
C ALA A 234 -3.73 -6.64 39.48
N ASP A 235 -4.83 -6.58 38.73
CA ASP A 235 -4.99 -7.01 37.35
C ASP A 235 -5.11 -5.84 36.36
N TRP A 236 -4.53 -4.67 36.69
CA TRP A 236 -4.58 -3.50 35.82
C TRP A 236 -3.91 -3.78 34.46
N PRO A 237 -4.65 -3.68 33.32
CA PRO A 237 -4.19 -4.24 32.05
C PRO A 237 -3.24 -3.32 31.25
N ILE A 238 -3.01 -2.07 31.70
CA ILE A 238 -2.24 -1.08 30.95
C ILE A 238 -0.87 -0.87 31.62
N ASN A 239 0.20 -1.11 30.85
CA ASN A 239 1.58 -0.93 31.31
C ASN A 239 1.93 0.54 31.56
N GLY A 240 2.76 0.78 32.57
CA GLY A 240 3.22 2.12 32.95
C GLY A 240 2.30 2.80 33.97
N PRO A 241 2.58 4.06 34.33
CA PRO A 241 1.83 4.78 35.34
C PRO A 241 0.40 5.10 34.87
N ARG A 242 -0.53 5.20 35.82
CA ARG A 242 -1.91 5.65 35.57
C ARG A 242 -1.96 7.17 35.62
N THR A 243 -2.42 7.76 34.53
CA THR A 243 -2.30 9.19 34.24
C THR A 243 -3.63 9.94 34.31
N VAL A 244 -4.79 9.24 34.27
CA VAL A 244 -6.12 9.88 34.24
C VAL A 244 -6.28 10.94 35.33
N LYS A 245 -5.95 10.62 36.59
CA LYS A 245 -6.10 11.57 37.70
C LYS A 245 -5.27 12.85 37.48
N HIS A 246 -4.06 12.73 36.96
CA HIS A 246 -3.21 13.88 36.65
C HIS A 246 -3.89 14.75 35.59
N VAL A 247 -4.27 14.15 34.47
CA VAL A 247 -4.85 14.83 33.30
C VAL A 247 -6.14 15.56 33.66
N ILE A 248 -7.10 14.89 34.30
CA ILE A 248 -8.38 15.52 34.64
C ILE A 248 -8.21 16.67 35.65
N THR A 249 -7.24 16.55 36.56
CA THR A 249 -6.91 17.61 37.54
C THR A 249 -6.25 18.81 36.84
N GLN A 250 -5.36 18.58 35.88
CA GLN A 250 -4.73 19.65 35.12
C GLN A 250 -5.74 20.42 34.25
N MET A 251 -6.69 19.74 33.62
CA MET A 251 -7.77 20.40 32.87
C MET A 251 -8.57 21.37 33.76
N VAL A 252 -8.87 20.97 35.01
CA VAL A 252 -9.53 21.82 36.01
C VAL A 252 -8.65 23.01 36.43
N ASN A 253 -7.35 22.79 36.61
CA ASN A 253 -6.39 23.85 36.99
C ASN A 253 -6.18 24.88 35.88
N HIS A 254 -6.28 24.47 34.61
CA HIS A 254 -6.29 25.35 33.45
C HIS A 254 -7.65 26.05 33.23
N GLY A 255 -8.58 25.93 34.18
CA GLY A 255 -9.85 26.66 34.20
C GLY A 255 -10.91 26.12 33.24
N GLY A 256 -10.80 24.86 32.81
CA GLY A 256 -11.69 24.28 31.79
C GLY A 256 -12.26 22.90 32.11
N SER A 257 -13.14 22.46 31.23
CA SER A 257 -13.53 21.05 31.06
C SER A 257 -12.70 20.40 29.94
N PRO A 258 -12.82 19.09 29.66
CA PRO A 258 -12.10 18.48 28.55
C PRO A 258 -12.37 19.17 27.19
N SER A 259 -13.63 19.55 26.88
CA SER A 259 -13.92 20.32 25.66
C SER A 259 -13.27 21.71 25.68
N GLY A 260 -13.27 22.39 26.83
CA GLY A 260 -12.58 23.67 27.00
C GLY A 260 -11.07 23.56 26.77
N HIS A 261 -10.46 22.49 27.27
CA HIS A 261 -9.05 22.17 27.07
C HIS A 261 -8.73 21.90 25.59
N SER A 262 -9.56 21.11 24.90
CA SER A 262 -9.43 20.88 23.45
C SER A 262 -9.45 22.18 22.64
N GLN A 263 -10.35 23.10 22.97
CA GLN A 263 -10.41 24.40 22.34
C GLN A 263 -9.13 25.22 22.58
N ALA A 264 -8.64 25.25 23.82
CA ALA A 264 -7.41 25.97 24.18
C ALA A 264 -6.18 25.39 23.47
N TRP A 265 -6.02 24.07 23.46
CA TRP A 265 -4.92 23.38 22.79
C TRP A 265 -4.92 23.62 21.28
N ARG A 266 -6.10 23.56 20.62
CA ARG A 266 -6.25 23.84 19.20
C ARG A 266 -5.83 25.27 18.84
N VAL A 267 -6.23 26.24 19.65
CA VAL A 267 -5.84 27.65 19.50
C VAL A 267 -4.33 27.81 19.67
N ALA A 268 -3.75 27.19 20.70
CA ALA A 268 -2.30 27.21 20.94
C ALA A 268 -1.50 26.60 19.78
N CYS A 269 -2.00 25.51 19.19
CA CYS A 269 -1.41 24.85 18.03
C CYS A 269 -1.66 25.55 16.68
N ARG A 270 -2.46 26.63 16.65
CA ARG A 270 -2.90 27.34 15.44
C ARG A 270 -3.56 26.41 14.40
N MET A 271 -4.33 25.44 14.86
CA MET A 271 -5.02 24.46 14.01
C MET A 271 -6.46 24.89 13.70
N GLN A 272 -6.94 24.51 12.52
CA GLN A 272 -8.35 24.69 12.16
C GLN A 272 -9.20 23.56 12.75
N PRO A 273 -10.50 23.79 13.03
CA PRO A 273 -11.42 22.75 13.51
C PRO A 273 -11.52 21.53 12.58
N THR A 274 -11.28 21.73 11.28
CA THR A 274 -11.35 20.69 10.24
C THR A 274 -10.05 19.90 10.09
N ASP A 275 -8.98 20.29 10.78
CA ASP A 275 -7.72 19.56 10.71
C ASP A 275 -7.88 18.22 11.45
N GLY A 276 -7.45 17.13 10.83
CA GLY A 276 -7.57 15.77 11.38
C GLY A 276 -7.14 15.66 12.85
N PRO A 277 -5.96 16.17 13.25
CA PRO A 277 -5.51 16.13 14.65
C PRO A 277 -6.40 16.93 15.61
N ALA A 278 -7.00 18.04 15.16
CA ALA A 278 -7.91 18.84 15.97
C ALA A 278 -9.26 18.12 16.16
N MET A 279 -9.77 17.46 15.12
CA MET A 279 -10.99 16.65 15.20
C MET A 279 -10.81 15.43 16.12
N GLU A 280 -9.66 14.76 16.03
CA GLU A 280 -9.33 13.60 16.86
C GLU A 280 -9.20 14.00 18.33
N HIS A 281 -8.45 15.07 18.62
CA HIS A 281 -8.29 15.58 19.99
C HIS A 281 -9.63 16.01 20.62
N ASP A 282 -10.48 16.70 19.86
CA ASP A 282 -11.82 17.09 20.30
C ASP A 282 -12.72 15.89 20.59
N SER A 283 -12.65 14.86 19.75
CA SER A 283 -13.43 13.63 19.92
C SER A 283 -13.06 12.93 21.23
N TRP A 284 -11.78 12.78 21.53
CA TRP A 284 -11.33 12.14 22.79
C TRP A 284 -11.71 12.96 24.02
N CYS A 285 -11.60 14.29 23.95
CA CYS A 285 -12.01 15.16 25.05
C CYS A 285 -13.51 15.08 25.32
N ARG A 286 -14.35 15.02 24.27
CA ARG A 286 -15.81 14.85 24.43
C ARG A 286 -16.19 13.50 25.03
N VAL A 287 -15.50 12.43 24.65
CA VAL A 287 -15.69 11.10 25.27
C VAL A 287 -15.36 11.18 26.75
N LEU A 288 -14.21 11.75 27.11
CA LEU A 288 -13.80 11.90 28.51
C LEU A 288 -14.81 12.74 29.32
N GLU A 289 -15.31 13.83 28.74
CA GLU A 289 -16.31 14.68 29.39
C GLU A 289 -17.64 13.97 29.59
N ALA A 290 -18.13 13.23 28.59
CA ALA A 290 -19.37 12.44 28.71
C ALA A 290 -19.26 11.37 29.79
N MET A 291 -18.13 10.65 29.86
CA MET A 291 -17.86 9.64 30.88
C MET A 291 -17.94 10.22 32.31
N ILE A 292 -17.52 11.47 32.49
CA ILE A 292 -17.42 12.11 33.81
C ILE A 292 -18.70 12.86 34.18
N VAL A 293 -19.26 13.63 33.26
CA VAL A 293 -20.37 14.56 33.52
C VAL A 293 -21.73 13.88 33.40
N TYR A 294 -21.91 13.07 32.35
CA TYR A 294 -23.19 12.42 32.07
C TYR A 294 -23.25 11.00 32.63
N ASP A 295 -22.26 10.16 32.29
CA ASP A 295 -22.23 8.77 32.78
C ASP A 295 -21.85 8.69 34.27
N GLN A 296 -21.16 9.72 34.78
CA GLN A 296 -20.75 9.87 36.17
C GLN A 296 -19.90 8.70 36.64
N LEU A 297 -18.89 8.37 35.83
CA LEU A 297 -17.93 7.31 36.10
C LEU A 297 -16.67 7.88 36.76
N ASP A 298 -16.09 7.12 37.69
CA ASP A 298 -14.76 7.43 38.20
C ASP A 298 -13.74 6.96 37.16
N THR A 299 -13.46 7.84 36.20
CA THR A 299 -12.54 7.60 35.11
C THR A 299 -11.14 7.25 35.58
N THR A 300 -10.76 7.62 36.81
CA THR A 300 -9.44 7.24 37.34
C THR A 300 -9.31 5.73 37.47
N ASN A 301 -10.43 5.02 37.64
CA ASN A 301 -10.55 3.56 37.82
C ASN A 301 -10.90 2.78 36.56
N LEU A 302 -10.98 3.44 35.41
CA LEU A 302 -11.32 2.82 34.14
C LEU A 302 -10.11 2.68 33.21
N ALA A 303 -9.79 1.45 32.81
CA ALA A 303 -8.75 1.20 31.81
C ALA A 303 -9.09 1.85 30.45
N SER A 304 -10.37 1.87 30.07
CA SER A 304 -10.84 2.57 28.87
C SER A 304 -10.56 4.07 28.93
N ALA A 305 -10.81 4.71 30.08
CA ALA A 305 -10.50 6.12 30.27
C ALA A 305 -8.99 6.40 30.24
N GLU A 306 -8.16 5.49 30.77
CA GLU A 306 -6.70 5.61 30.67
C GLU A 306 -6.22 5.58 29.21
N LEU A 307 -6.80 4.74 28.34
CA LEU A 307 -6.47 4.75 26.92
C LEU A 307 -6.89 6.05 26.22
N VAL A 308 -8.10 6.56 26.53
CA VAL A 308 -8.58 7.85 26.03
C VAL A 308 -7.62 8.98 26.44
N VAL A 309 -7.23 9.02 27.71
CA VAL A 309 -6.32 10.03 28.26
C VAL A 309 -4.90 9.89 27.68
N ARG A 310 -4.41 8.67 27.44
CA ARG A 310 -3.13 8.46 26.75
C ARG A 310 -3.18 8.88 25.28
N ALA A 311 -4.32 8.73 24.61
CA ALA A 311 -4.51 9.22 23.25
C ALA A 311 -4.43 10.75 23.18
N ILE A 312 -5.05 11.45 24.14
CA ILE A 312 -4.95 12.92 24.30
C ILE A 312 -3.47 13.31 24.50
N GLN A 313 -2.79 12.75 25.50
CA GLN A 313 -1.38 13.05 25.79
C GLN A 313 -0.44 12.76 24.60
N ARG A 314 -0.68 11.68 23.84
CA ARG A 314 0.09 11.34 22.63
C ARG A 314 -0.09 12.39 21.53
N LEU A 315 -1.32 12.86 21.32
CA LEU A 315 -1.60 13.90 20.33
C LEU A 315 -0.94 15.23 20.70
N GLU A 316 -0.97 15.57 21.98
CA GLU A 316 -0.28 16.74 22.53
C GLU A 316 1.24 16.64 22.38
N GLU A 317 1.84 15.52 22.77
CA GLU A 317 3.28 15.27 22.66
C GLU A 317 3.76 15.35 21.20
N LYS A 318 3.00 14.78 20.26
CA LYS A 318 3.30 14.82 18.82
C LYS A 318 3.31 16.25 18.27
N HIS A 319 2.45 17.13 18.79
CA HIS A 319 2.31 18.50 18.29
C HIS A 319 2.92 19.56 19.22
N LYS A 320 3.64 19.17 20.28
CA LYS A 320 4.28 20.08 21.24
C LYS A 320 5.17 21.14 20.59
N HIS A 321 5.82 20.79 19.47
CA HIS A 321 6.68 21.69 18.71
C HIS A 321 5.92 22.88 18.09
N LYS A 322 4.61 22.77 17.86
CA LYS A 322 3.77 23.87 17.35
C LYS A 322 3.46 24.92 18.43
N ILE A 323 3.50 24.52 19.70
CA ILE A 323 3.28 25.40 20.85
C ILE A 323 4.61 26.04 21.29
N ALA A 324 5.73 25.30 21.15
CA ALA A 324 7.07 25.72 21.57
C ALA A 324 7.76 26.70 20.58
N SER A 325 7.17 27.88 20.34
CA SER A 325 7.77 28.95 19.49
C SER A 325 8.19 30.23 20.24
N ASN A 326 8.42 30.17 21.56
CA ASN A 326 9.10 31.25 22.30
C ASN A 326 10.36 30.68 22.98
N GLU A 327 11.52 30.98 22.41
CA GLU A 327 12.84 30.41 22.75
C GLU A 327 13.42 30.78 24.14
N ASP A 328 12.68 31.43 25.05
CA ASP A 328 13.28 32.01 26.28
C ASP A 328 12.68 31.54 27.62
N ALA A 329 11.82 30.51 27.63
CA ALA A 329 11.03 30.17 28.84
C ALA A 329 11.66 29.13 29.79
N GLY A 330 12.77 28.48 29.41
CA GLY A 330 13.30 27.32 30.14
C GLY A 330 13.83 27.66 31.53
N GLU A 331 14.71 28.66 31.62
CA GLU A 331 15.48 28.95 32.83
C GLU A 331 14.62 29.65 33.91
N GLY A 332 13.82 30.65 33.53
CA GLY A 332 12.92 31.35 34.48
C GLY A 332 11.80 30.49 35.08
N SER A 333 11.40 29.40 34.40
CA SER A 333 10.38 28.48 34.90
C SER A 333 10.87 27.60 36.07
N LEU A 334 12.16 27.23 36.05
CA LEU A 334 12.81 26.49 37.13
C LEU A 334 12.96 27.38 38.37
N PHE A 335 13.26 28.67 38.21
CA PHE A 335 13.33 29.64 39.31
C PHE A 335 11.98 29.91 39.99
N MET A 336 10.86 29.78 39.28
CA MET A 336 9.53 30.00 39.83
C MET A 336 8.90 28.74 40.43
N GLY A 337 9.63 27.63 40.48
CA GLY A 337 9.12 26.35 40.97
C GLY A 337 7.98 25.77 40.12
N THR A 338 7.72 26.35 38.94
CA THR A 338 6.72 25.84 37.99
C THR A 338 7.36 24.68 37.22
N SER A 339 6.87 23.46 37.43
CA SER A 339 7.35 22.29 36.68
C SER A 339 7.22 22.56 35.17
N GLY A 340 8.26 22.26 34.38
CA GLY A 340 8.40 22.65 32.97
C GLY A 340 7.29 22.21 31.99
N GLY A 341 6.26 21.49 32.46
CA GLY A 341 5.04 21.20 31.71
C GLY A 341 3.91 22.23 31.88
N SER A 342 3.92 23.04 32.96
CA SER A 342 2.74 23.81 33.36
C SER A 342 2.50 25.11 32.57
N ARG A 343 3.47 25.59 31.75
CA ARG A 343 3.32 26.83 30.97
C ARG A 343 2.94 26.62 29.50
N SER A 344 3.05 25.40 28.97
CA SER A 344 2.71 25.12 27.56
C SER A 344 1.23 24.79 27.35
N GLY A 345 0.43 24.76 28.43
CA GLY A 345 -0.96 24.30 28.38
C GLY A 345 -1.10 22.83 27.99
N LEU A 346 0.00 22.06 28.02
CA LEU A 346 0.00 20.62 27.81
C LEU A 346 -0.31 19.89 29.12
N ILE A 347 -0.93 18.73 29.04
CA ILE A 347 -1.38 17.94 30.20
C ILE A 347 -0.74 16.54 30.22
N ILE A 348 0.53 16.46 29.80
CA ILE A 348 1.32 15.22 29.78
C ILE A 348 1.83 14.93 31.19
N ASP A 349 1.51 13.74 31.71
CA ASP A 349 1.99 13.29 33.03
C ASP A 349 3.51 13.07 33.02
N PRO A 350 4.29 13.76 33.87
CA PRO A 350 5.74 13.58 33.95
C PRO A 350 6.17 12.14 34.23
N LYS A 351 5.39 11.38 35.01
CA LYS A 351 5.69 9.97 35.31
C LYS A 351 5.61 9.11 34.05
N LEU A 352 4.68 9.45 33.15
CA LEU A 352 4.55 8.75 31.87
C LEU A 352 5.76 9.05 30.97
N THR A 353 6.19 10.31 30.91
CA THR A 353 7.39 10.70 30.14
C THR A 353 8.65 9.98 30.65
N GLU A 354 8.84 9.91 31.97
CA GLU A 354 9.96 9.19 32.59
C GLU A 354 9.91 7.68 32.27
N TRP A 355 8.73 7.07 32.40
CA TRP A 355 8.54 5.65 32.10
C TRP A 355 8.84 5.31 30.63
N ILE A 356 8.37 6.14 29.68
CA ILE A 356 8.66 5.98 28.25
C ILE A 356 10.16 6.06 27.98
N GLY A 357 10.86 7.04 28.58
CA GLY A 357 12.30 7.20 28.43
C GLY A 357 13.09 5.96 28.89
N ASN A 358 12.71 5.40 30.03
CA ASN A 358 13.32 4.19 30.58
C ASN A 358 13.07 2.96 29.71
N GLU A 359 11.86 2.81 29.16
CA GLU A 359 11.51 1.66 28.34
C GLU A 359 12.23 1.68 26.98
N MET A 360 12.35 2.86 26.36
CA MET A 360 13.15 3.04 25.14
C MET A 360 14.62 2.67 25.34
N GLN A 361 15.20 2.98 26.50
CA GLN A 361 16.58 2.60 26.82
C GLN A 361 16.74 1.08 26.93
N LYS A 362 15.79 0.38 27.57
CA LYS A 362 15.82 -1.09 27.68
C LYS A 362 15.73 -1.76 26.31
N GLU A 363 14.85 -1.28 25.43
CA GLU A 363 14.72 -1.84 24.07
C GLU A 363 16.00 -1.66 23.24
N ALA A 364 16.65 -0.50 23.35
CA ALA A 364 17.91 -0.23 22.68
C ALA A 364 19.02 -1.20 23.13
N LEU A 365 19.08 -1.52 24.42
CA LEU A 365 20.02 -2.50 24.98
C LEU A 365 19.74 -3.92 24.45
N VAL A 366 18.47 -4.34 24.42
CA VAL A 366 18.08 -5.66 23.89
C VAL A 366 18.42 -5.79 22.40
N SER A 367 18.19 -4.73 21.62
CA SER A 367 18.52 -4.70 20.19
C SER A 367 20.03 -4.83 19.94
N LYS A 368 20.85 -4.20 20.80
CA LYS A 368 22.31 -4.32 20.77
C LYS A 368 22.78 -5.76 21.02
N GLU A 369 22.25 -6.42 22.03
CA GLU A 369 22.59 -7.82 22.34
C GLU A 369 22.13 -8.80 21.25
N ARG A 370 20.95 -8.59 20.65
CA ARG A 370 20.47 -9.38 19.51
C ARG A 370 21.35 -9.23 18.27
N ARG A 371 22.00 -8.08 18.07
CA ARG A 371 22.96 -7.87 16.97
C ARG A 371 24.22 -8.69 17.21
N LYS A 372 24.77 -8.61 18.42
CA LYS A 372 25.96 -9.37 18.85
C LYS A 372 25.77 -10.88 18.69
N ALA A 373 24.63 -11.42 19.13
CA ALA A 373 24.31 -12.83 19.00
C ALA A 373 24.18 -13.32 17.54
N ARG A 374 23.74 -12.46 16.62
CA ARG A 374 23.66 -12.80 15.18
C ARG A 374 25.04 -12.85 14.52
N GLU A 375 25.91 -11.92 14.89
CA GLU A 375 27.29 -11.88 14.41
C GLU A 375 28.07 -13.13 14.87
N GLU A 376 27.86 -13.55 16.11
CA GLU A 376 28.47 -14.76 16.67
C GLU A 376 27.98 -16.07 15.98
N ARG A 377 26.66 -16.16 15.71
CA ARG A 377 26.10 -17.29 14.94
C ARG A 377 26.58 -17.35 13.49
N ALA A 378 26.86 -16.21 12.87
CA ALA A 378 27.40 -16.15 11.51
C ALA A 378 28.87 -16.63 11.45
N LEU A 379 29.64 -16.37 12.51
CA LEU A 379 31.01 -16.86 12.67
C LEU A 379 31.03 -18.39 12.89
N SER A 380 30.11 -18.93 13.68
CA SER A 380 30.00 -20.39 13.90
C SER A 380 29.74 -21.18 12.60
N ARG A 381 28.81 -20.70 11.75
CA ARG A 381 28.50 -21.36 10.46
C ARG A 381 29.68 -21.36 9.48
N LYS A 382 30.52 -20.32 9.52
CA LYS A 382 31.75 -20.26 8.70
C LYS A 382 32.77 -21.31 9.13
N ASN A 383 32.81 -21.65 10.41
CA ASN A 383 33.71 -22.69 10.92
C ASN A 383 33.21 -24.10 10.57
N GLU A 384 31.89 -24.34 10.64
CA GLU A 384 31.28 -25.62 10.26
C GLU A 384 31.45 -25.94 8.77
N GLY A 385 31.31 -24.93 7.89
CA GLY A 385 31.49 -25.10 6.44
C GLY A 385 32.92 -25.47 6.02
N LYS A 386 33.93 -25.14 6.83
CA LYS A 386 35.33 -25.55 6.59
C LYS A 386 35.58 -27.02 6.94
N ALA A 387 34.89 -27.56 7.94
CA ALA A 387 35.05 -28.95 8.36
C ALA A 387 34.46 -29.92 7.32
N ALA A 388 33.32 -29.58 6.70
CA ALA A 388 32.66 -30.43 5.71
C ALA A 388 33.43 -30.60 4.38
N ALA A 389 34.38 -29.71 4.06
CA ALA A 389 35.13 -29.74 2.80
C ALA A 389 36.32 -30.72 2.78
N THR A 390 36.58 -31.43 3.89
CA THR A 390 37.79 -32.29 4.06
C THR A 390 37.52 -33.80 4.16
N ALA A 391 36.28 -34.27 4.00
CA ALA A 391 35.94 -35.69 4.08
C ALA A 391 35.84 -36.37 2.68
N PRO A 392 36.40 -37.58 2.48
CA PRO A 392 36.32 -38.30 1.21
C PRO A 392 34.97 -39.02 1.00
N VAL A 393 34.47 -39.03 -0.24
CA VAL A 393 33.16 -39.57 -0.64
C VAL A 393 33.30 -41.05 -1.10
N PRO A 394 32.50 -42.01 -0.58
CA PRO A 394 32.51 -43.39 -1.05
C PRO A 394 31.79 -43.58 -2.40
N LEU A 395 32.39 -44.40 -3.27
CA LEU A 395 31.77 -44.93 -4.50
C LEU A 395 30.68 -45.95 -4.15
N GLU A 396 29.41 -45.56 -4.21
CA GLU A 396 28.28 -46.45 -4.56
C GLU A 396 26.99 -45.64 -4.69
N ARG A 397 26.59 -45.32 -5.93
CA ARG A 397 25.19 -45.22 -6.41
C ARG A 397 25.14 -44.68 -7.84
N CYS A 398 25.16 -45.59 -8.80
CA CYS A 398 24.56 -45.38 -10.11
C CYS A 398 23.26 -46.18 -10.15
N LEU A 399 22.12 -45.50 -9.94
CA LEU A 399 20.79 -46.01 -10.31
C LEU A 399 20.05 -44.89 -11.05
N SER A 400 19.37 -45.26 -12.14
CA SER A 400 18.78 -44.34 -13.11
C SER A 400 17.54 -43.62 -12.54
N ALA A 401 17.29 -42.42 -13.05
CA ALA A 401 16.25 -41.50 -12.58
C ALA A 401 14.79 -41.95 -12.85
N ALA A 402 14.57 -43.14 -13.41
CA ALA A 402 13.23 -43.62 -13.78
C ALA A 402 12.51 -44.36 -12.63
N ASP A 403 13.24 -44.94 -11.67
CA ASP A 403 12.65 -45.84 -10.66
C ASP A 403 12.24 -45.14 -9.36
N SER A 404 12.68 -43.91 -9.12
CA SER A 404 12.30 -43.12 -7.93
C SER A 404 10.89 -42.53 -8.01
N LYS A 405 10.36 -42.35 -9.23
CA LYS A 405 9.00 -41.80 -9.48
C LYS A 405 7.90 -42.80 -9.11
N TRP A 406 8.17 -44.11 -9.23
CA TRP A 406 7.19 -45.17 -9.00
C TRP A 406 7.07 -45.62 -7.54
N LEU A 407 8.08 -45.33 -6.70
CA LEU A 407 8.05 -45.67 -5.27
C LEU A 407 7.17 -44.72 -4.45
N GLY A 408 7.05 -43.45 -4.87
CA GLY A 408 6.19 -42.45 -4.23
C GLY A 408 4.69 -42.68 -4.48
N LEU A 409 4.33 -43.07 -5.69
CA LEU A 409 2.94 -43.34 -6.08
C LEU A 409 2.35 -44.57 -5.37
N ARG A 410 3.17 -45.59 -5.11
CA ARG A 410 2.76 -46.78 -4.33
C ARG A 410 2.52 -46.46 -2.86
N LYS A 411 3.23 -45.48 -2.28
CA LYS A 411 2.98 -45.01 -0.91
C LYS A 411 1.65 -44.27 -0.81
N ILE A 412 1.35 -43.36 -1.74
CA ILE A 412 0.09 -42.60 -1.76
C ILE A 412 -1.11 -43.54 -1.93
N SER A 413 -1.00 -44.51 -2.85
CA SER A 413 -2.06 -45.50 -3.10
C SER A 413 -2.32 -46.44 -1.91
N LYS A 414 -1.31 -46.70 -1.06
CA LYS A 414 -1.47 -47.44 0.19
C LYS A 414 -2.15 -46.58 1.26
N THR A 415 -1.71 -45.34 1.43
CA THR A 415 -2.30 -44.39 2.39
C THR A 415 -3.78 -44.11 2.12
N LEU A 416 -4.17 -44.00 0.85
CA LEU A 416 -5.57 -43.77 0.47
C LEU A 416 -6.48 -44.97 0.74
N ARG A 417 -5.95 -46.20 0.62
CA ARG A 417 -6.66 -47.44 1.01
C ARG A 417 -6.76 -47.60 2.52
N ASP A 418 -5.71 -47.23 3.24
CA ASP A 418 -5.70 -47.21 4.71
C ASP A 418 -6.68 -46.16 5.29
N TRP A 419 -7.09 -45.18 4.50
CA TRP A 419 -8.13 -44.18 4.82
C TRP A 419 -9.54 -44.56 4.38
N GLY A 420 -9.75 -45.80 3.90
CA GLY A 420 -11.08 -46.31 3.56
C GLY A 420 -11.70 -45.73 2.28
N LEU A 421 -10.91 -45.05 1.44
CA LEU A 421 -11.37 -44.49 0.17
C LEU A 421 -11.15 -45.51 -0.96
N THR A 422 -12.24 -46.07 -1.48
CA THR A 422 -12.23 -46.85 -2.72
C THR A 422 -12.22 -45.92 -3.92
N VAL A 423 -11.21 -46.07 -4.79
CA VAL A 423 -11.20 -45.45 -6.11
C VAL A 423 -11.97 -46.40 -7.03
N HIS A 424 -13.20 -46.03 -7.39
CA HIS A 424 -13.92 -46.67 -8.49
C HIS A 424 -13.54 -45.95 -9.79
N GLU A 425 -13.08 -46.73 -10.77
CA GLU A 425 -12.88 -46.31 -12.15
C GLU A 425 -14.25 -46.07 -12.81
N GLU A 426 -14.30 -44.99 -13.60
CA GLU A 426 -15.21 -44.59 -14.69
C GLU A 426 -16.64 -45.16 -14.75
N GLU A 427 -17.63 -44.27 -14.81
CA GLU A 427 -18.78 -44.41 -15.72
C GLU A 427 -19.28 -43.02 -16.18
N GLU A 428 -19.48 -42.87 -17.50
CA GLU A 428 -20.08 -41.69 -18.14
C GLU A 428 -21.57 -41.57 -17.78
N ALA A 429 -21.96 -40.47 -17.14
CA ALA A 429 -23.37 -40.13 -16.98
C ALA A 429 -23.86 -39.33 -18.18
N SER A 430 -24.41 -40.03 -19.17
CA SER A 430 -25.30 -39.45 -20.19
C SER A 430 -26.67 -39.16 -19.57
N LEU A 431 -27.16 -37.92 -19.67
CA LEU A 431 -28.57 -37.59 -19.46
C LEU A 431 -29.05 -36.70 -20.61
N LYS A 432 -29.67 -37.35 -21.60
CA LYS A 432 -30.67 -36.75 -22.47
C LYS A 432 -32.02 -36.78 -21.75
N ALA A 433 -32.65 -35.62 -21.62
CA ALA A 433 -34.10 -35.50 -21.53
C ALA A 433 -34.52 -34.14 -22.08
N ASP A 434 -35.31 -34.19 -23.16
CA ASP A 434 -35.97 -33.07 -23.82
C ASP A 434 -37.17 -32.59 -22.99
N PHE A 435 -37.38 -31.26 -22.89
CA PHE A 435 -38.74 -30.72 -22.81
C PHE A 435 -38.85 -29.26 -23.33
N ILE A 436 -39.42 -29.17 -24.53
CA ILE A 436 -40.42 -28.24 -25.09
C ILE A 436 -40.23 -26.72 -24.90
N GLY A 437 -40.11 -26.04 -26.04
CA GLY A 437 -39.90 -24.61 -26.15
C GLY A 437 -41.16 -23.74 -26.08
N MET A 438 -40.93 -22.43 -26.20
CA MET A 438 -41.95 -21.45 -26.54
C MET A 438 -41.41 -20.54 -27.65
N HIS A 439 -41.91 -20.78 -28.86
CA HIS A 439 -41.98 -19.79 -29.92
C HIS A 439 -43.27 -18.99 -29.72
N PHE A 440 -43.21 -17.65 -29.86
CA PHE A 440 -44.39 -16.87 -30.19
C PHE A 440 -44.05 -15.87 -31.29
N ASN A 441 -44.49 -16.20 -32.51
CA ASN A 441 -44.93 -15.22 -33.49
C ASN A 441 -46.43 -15.01 -33.26
N GLY A 442 -46.87 -13.75 -33.20
CA GLY A 442 -48.28 -13.41 -33.07
C GLY A 442 -48.53 -11.92 -33.31
N VAL A 443 -49.02 -11.64 -34.51
CA VAL A 443 -49.46 -10.34 -35.03
C VAL A 443 -50.88 -10.02 -34.53
N GLY A 444 -51.21 -8.73 -34.38
CA GLY A 444 -52.59 -8.21 -34.29
C GLY A 444 -52.65 -6.81 -33.68
N THR A 445 -52.59 -5.72 -34.47
CA THR A 445 -53.73 -4.87 -34.92
C THR A 445 -54.53 -4.22 -33.78
N GLY A 446 -54.75 -2.91 -33.67
CA GLY A 446 -54.50 -1.75 -34.53
C GLY A 446 -55.19 -0.50 -33.94
N GLY A 447 -54.91 0.67 -34.54
CA GLY A 447 -55.56 1.97 -34.30
C GLY A 447 -54.69 2.93 -33.48
N GLY A 448 -54.20 4.08 -33.94
CA GLY A 448 -54.49 4.88 -35.13
C GLY A 448 -54.64 6.34 -34.69
N MET A 449 -53.63 7.20 -34.92
CA MET A 449 -53.81 8.66 -35.04
C MET A 449 -52.52 9.35 -35.56
N THR A 450 -52.59 9.74 -36.84
CA THR A 450 -52.08 10.99 -37.47
C THR A 450 -50.60 11.43 -37.35
N SER A 451 -49.87 11.22 -38.44
CA SER A 451 -49.17 12.23 -39.27
C SER A 451 -48.39 13.39 -38.60
N LYS A 452 -47.05 13.39 -38.75
CA LYS A 452 -46.30 14.38 -39.57
C LYS A 452 -44.80 14.10 -39.62
N LYS A 453 -44.27 14.08 -40.85
CA LYS A 453 -42.84 14.23 -41.20
C LYS A 453 -42.23 15.48 -40.53
N ARG A 454 -41.00 15.37 -40.00
CA ARG A 454 -40.01 16.46 -39.89
C ARG A 454 -38.61 15.83 -39.91
N THR A 455 -37.92 15.87 -41.05
CA THR A 455 -36.90 16.86 -41.42
C THR A 455 -35.76 16.97 -40.40
N THR A 456 -34.56 16.69 -40.90
CA THR A 456 -33.23 16.97 -40.34
C THR A 456 -33.16 18.27 -39.52
N PRO A 457 -32.45 18.27 -38.37
CA PRO A 457 -31.86 19.48 -37.84
C PRO A 457 -30.36 19.51 -38.16
N GLY A 458 -29.96 20.58 -38.85
CA GLY A 458 -28.57 21.02 -38.99
C GLY A 458 -27.98 21.55 -37.67
N PRO A 459 -26.75 22.10 -37.72
CA PRO A 459 -25.87 22.22 -36.57
C PRO A 459 -26.28 23.42 -35.70
N ASN A 460 -26.93 23.15 -34.57
CA ASN A 460 -27.06 24.16 -33.53
C ASN A 460 -25.84 24.12 -32.61
N HIS A 461 -24.97 25.10 -32.85
CA HIS A 461 -24.12 25.75 -31.85
C HIS A 461 -24.78 25.69 -30.46
N MET A 462 -24.21 24.89 -29.55
CA MET A 462 -24.49 25.06 -28.13
C MET A 462 -23.61 26.19 -27.61
N ASP A 463 -24.22 27.38 -27.51
CA ASP A 463 -23.78 28.47 -26.67
C ASP A 463 -23.81 28.02 -25.19
N LEU A 464 -22.68 27.52 -24.70
CA LEU A 464 -22.37 27.50 -23.26
C LEU A 464 -21.51 28.74 -22.96
N ALA A 465 -22.16 29.89 -22.99
CA ALA A 465 -21.67 31.11 -22.39
C ALA A 465 -21.83 31.02 -20.87
N VAL A 466 -20.86 30.37 -20.22
CA VAL A 466 -20.63 30.54 -18.79
C VAL A 466 -19.37 31.38 -18.62
N THR A 467 -19.53 32.45 -17.87
CA THR A 467 -18.56 33.47 -17.45
C THR A 467 -17.20 32.87 -17.08
N CYS A 468 -16.30 32.78 -18.04
CA CYS A 468 -14.96 32.24 -17.83
C CYS A 468 -13.93 33.09 -18.56
N SER A 469 -12.88 33.51 -17.83
CA SER A 469 -11.71 34.24 -18.33
C SER A 469 -11.20 33.72 -19.68
N GLY A 470 -10.67 34.61 -20.55
CA GLY A 470 -10.25 34.28 -21.91
C GLY A 470 -9.29 33.08 -22.04
N ASN A 471 -8.50 32.78 -20.99
CA ASN A 471 -7.64 31.59 -20.95
C ASN A 471 -8.42 30.28 -20.78
N HIS A 472 -9.52 30.29 -20.03
CA HIS A 472 -10.36 29.12 -19.82
C HIS A 472 -11.11 28.72 -21.10
N ARG A 473 -11.62 29.69 -21.86
CA ARG A 473 -12.24 29.45 -23.18
C ARG A 473 -11.24 28.84 -24.18
N LYS A 474 -10.01 29.36 -24.24
CA LYS A 474 -8.94 28.79 -25.09
C LYS A 474 -8.62 27.35 -24.70
N ASN A 475 -8.51 27.07 -23.39
CA ASN A 475 -8.26 25.72 -22.88
C ASN A 475 -9.41 24.75 -23.18
N LEU A 476 -10.67 25.20 -23.05
CA LEU A 476 -11.85 24.41 -23.40
C LEU A 476 -11.86 24.05 -24.89
N LEU A 477 -11.68 25.04 -25.76
CA LEU A 477 -11.62 24.83 -27.22
C LEU A 477 -10.48 23.88 -27.62
N ARG A 478 -9.32 23.96 -26.95
CA ARG A 478 -8.23 23.00 -27.15
C ARG A 478 -8.63 21.59 -26.75
N ARG A 479 -9.30 21.41 -25.60
CA ARG A 479 -9.77 20.09 -25.13
C ARG A 479 -10.79 19.47 -26.08
N LEU A 480 -11.72 20.27 -26.60
CA LEU A 480 -12.74 19.83 -27.55
C LEU A 480 -12.13 19.41 -28.90
N ARG A 481 -11.21 20.20 -29.46
CA ARG A 481 -10.47 19.82 -30.67
C ARG A 481 -9.69 18.52 -30.50
N VAL A 482 -9.03 18.32 -29.35
CA VAL A 482 -8.30 17.08 -29.07
C VAL A 482 -9.27 15.90 -28.97
N LYS A 483 -10.43 16.08 -28.35
CA LYS A 483 -11.47 15.06 -28.27
C LYS A 483 -11.98 14.65 -29.66
N GLU A 484 -12.29 15.63 -30.51
CA GLU A 484 -12.78 15.40 -31.88
C GLU A 484 -11.74 14.73 -32.79
N ALA A 485 -10.45 15.04 -32.59
CA ALA A 485 -9.36 14.46 -33.37
C ALA A 485 -8.91 13.07 -32.87
N THR A 486 -9.42 12.59 -31.72
CA THR A 486 -9.00 11.30 -31.16
C THR A 486 -9.89 10.20 -31.70
N ASP A 487 -9.29 9.20 -32.35
CA ASP A 487 -9.98 7.97 -32.74
C ASP A 487 -10.32 7.16 -31.48
N VAL A 488 -11.60 6.89 -31.27
CA VAL A 488 -12.14 6.20 -30.09
C VAL A 488 -12.63 4.81 -30.53
N PRO A 489 -12.09 3.72 -29.95
CA PRO A 489 -12.54 2.37 -30.29
C PRO A 489 -14.05 2.17 -30.07
N PRO A 490 -14.72 1.33 -30.88
CA PRO A 490 -16.11 0.95 -30.63
C PRO A 490 -16.26 0.40 -29.21
N MET A 491 -17.31 0.79 -28.50
CA MET A 491 -17.60 0.46 -27.08
C MET A 491 -16.85 1.25 -26.00
N LEU A 492 -15.99 2.21 -26.36
CA LEU A 492 -15.34 3.09 -25.39
C LEU A 492 -15.74 4.56 -25.60
N THR A 493 -15.65 5.35 -24.53
CA THR A 493 -15.71 6.80 -24.59
C THR A 493 -14.31 7.41 -24.69
N TYR A 494 -14.24 8.70 -25.08
CA TYR A 494 -12.97 9.44 -25.11
C TYR A 494 -12.22 9.40 -23.77
N LEU A 495 -12.92 9.53 -22.64
CA LEU A 495 -12.27 9.54 -21.33
C LEU A 495 -11.79 8.15 -20.91
N GLU A 496 -12.55 7.09 -21.22
CA GLU A 496 -12.11 5.70 -20.99
C GLU A 496 -10.87 5.37 -21.81
N THR A 497 -10.82 5.83 -23.06
CA THR A 497 -9.65 5.66 -23.94
C THR A 497 -8.40 6.35 -23.36
N ARG A 498 -8.58 7.47 -22.64
CA ARG A 498 -7.48 8.23 -22.03
C ARG A 498 -6.92 7.63 -20.75
N SER A 499 -7.57 6.58 -20.19
CA SER A 499 -7.02 5.81 -19.06
C SER A 499 -5.69 5.12 -19.39
N VAL A 500 -5.43 4.89 -20.68
CA VAL A 500 -4.23 4.23 -21.19
C VAL A 500 -3.56 5.11 -22.25
N ARG A 501 -2.23 5.02 -22.38
CA ARG A 501 -1.47 5.82 -23.37
C ARG A 501 -1.67 5.28 -24.79
N PRO A 502 -1.67 6.13 -25.84
CA PRO A 502 -1.90 5.66 -27.22
C PRO A 502 -0.99 4.51 -27.69
N PRO A 503 0.33 4.48 -27.38
CA PRO A 503 1.16 3.33 -27.73
C PRO A 503 0.74 2.03 -27.02
N THR A 504 0.22 2.13 -25.80
CA THR A 504 -0.27 0.98 -25.04
C THR A 504 -1.60 0.49 -25.60
N ILE A 505 -2.47 1.37 -26.10
CA ILE A 505 -3.70 0.98 -26.81
C ILE A 505 -3.36 0.16 -28.06
N LYS A 506 -2.40 0.62 -28.87
CA LYS A 506 -1.93 -0.14 -30.05
C LYS A 506 -1.40 -1.52 -29.68
N ASP A 507 -0.65 -1.61 -28.59
CA ASP A 507 -0.20 -2.91 -28.06
C ASP A 507 -1.37 -3.78 -27.61
N TYR A 508 -2.35 -3.22 -26.90
CA TYR A 508 -3.55 -3.95 -26.50
C TYR A 508 -4.35 -4.46 -27.71
N GLN A 509 -4.52 -3.65 -28.76
CA GLN A 509 -5.17 -4.09 -30.01
C GLN A 509 -4.44 -5.29 -30.61
N LYS A 510 -3.10 -5.24 -30.68
CA LYS A 510 -2.28 -6.34 -31.18
C LYS A 510 -2.42 -7.60 -30.32
N ARG A 511 -2.46 -7.46 -28.99
CA ARG A 511 -2.61 -8.60 -28.06
C ARG A 511 -4.00 -9.22 -28.15
N LEU A 512 -5.03 -8.39 -28.25
CA LEU A 512 -6.40 -8.85 -28.44
C LEU A 512 -6.55 -9.55 -29.79
N GLN A 513 -6.04 -8.96 -30.88
CA GLN A 513 -6.06 -9.57 -32.20
C GLN A 513 -5.37 -10.94 -32.21
N LYS A 514 -4.21 -11.06 -31.54
CA LYS A 514 -3.51 -12.34 -31.40
C LYS A 514 -4.38 -13.39 -30.70
N PHE A 515 -5.08 -13.00 -29.62
CA PHE A 515 -5.98 -13.88 -28.89
C PHE A 515 -7.21 -14.28 -29.71
N THR A 516 -7.85 -13.32 -30.41
CA THR A 516 -9.01 -13.61 -31.25
C THR A 516 -8.66 -14.50 -32.45
N THR A 517 -7.50 -14.27 -33.08
CA THR A 517 -6.99 -15.15 -34.14
C THR A 517 -6.76 -16.56 -33.61
N TRP A 518 -6.19 -16.69 -32.41
CA TRP A 518 -6.01 -17.99 -31.77
C TRP A 518 -7.35 -18.68 -31.50
N MET A 519 -8.36 -17.98 -30.96
CA MET A 519 -9.71 -18.53 -30.75
C MET A 519 -10.32 -19.04 -32.07
N SER A 520 -10.19 -18.27 -33.15
CA SER A 520 -10.66 -18.69 -34.48
C SER A 520 -9.94 -19.92 -35.01
N GLN A 521 -8.64 -20.08 -34.74
CA GLN A 521 -7.85 -21.24 -35.19
C GLN A 521 -8.27 -22.53 -34.49
N ILE A 522 -8.61 -22.47 -33.21
CA ILE A 522 -9.08 -23.64 -32.45
C ILE A 522 -10.60 -23.86 -32.57
N GLY A 523 -11.29 -23.02 -33.36
CA GLY A 523 -12.76 -23.06 -33.49
C GLY A 523 -13.52 -22.71 -32.21
N ALA A 524 -12.87 -22.04 -31.26
CA ALA A 524 -13.49 -21.64 -30.00
C ALA A 524 -14.25 -20.32 -30.15
N THR A 525 -15.43 -20.27 -29.54
CA THR A 525 -16.21 -19.04 -29.36
C THR A 525 -16.53 -18.91 -27.87
N ALA A 526 -16.43 -17.69 -27.34
CA ALA A 526 -16.82 -17.40 -25.97
C ALA A 526 -18.15 -16.64 -25.99
N VAL A 527 -19.21 -17.26 -25.50
CA VAL A 527 -20.57 -16.70 -25.44
C VAL A 527 -20.83 -16.04 -24.09
N ASN A 528 -20.06 -16.42 -23.05
CA ASN A 528 -20.12 -15.87 -21.70
C ASN A 528 -18.72 -15.67 -21.09
N GLU A 529 -18.66 -15.03 -19.92
CA GLU A 529 -17.40 -14.73 -19.23
C GLU A 529 -16.64 -15.99 -18.75
N VAL A 530 -17.34 -17.10 -18.48
CA VAL A 530 -16.74 -18.36 -18.00
C VAL A 530 -15.98 -19.03 -19.14
N GLU A 531 -16.58 -19.10 -20.32
CA GLU A 531 -15.95 -19.59 -21.54
C GLU A 531 -14.79 -18.68 -21.96
N LEU A 532 -14.96 -17.36 -21.83
CA LEU A 532 -13.88 -16.41 -22.10
C LEU A 532 -12.68 -16.66 -21.17
N ASP A 533 -12.93 -16.91 -19.89
CA ASP A 533 -11.88 -17.24 -18.91
C ASP A 533 -11.17 -18.55 -19.27
N TRP A 534 -11.94 -19.58 -19.64
CA TRP A 534 -11.37 -20.85 -20.08
C TRP A 534 -10.50 -20.71 -21.33
N CYS A 535 -11.03 -20.06 -22.38
CA CYS A 535 -10.28 -19.76 -23.60
C CYS A 535 -9.00 -18.97 -23.30
N LEU A 536 -9.06 -18.00 -22.39
CA LEU A 536 -7.90 -17.20 -22.02
C LEU A 536 -6.84 -18.03 -21.27
N VAL A 537 -7.25 -18.98 -20.41
CA VAL A 537 -6.32 -19.92 -19.75
C VAL A 537 -5.64 -20.83 -20.77
N GLU A 538 -6.39 -21.44 -21.68
CA GLU A 538 -5.82 -22.32 -22.70
C GLU A 538 -4.85 -21.56 -23.61
N PHE A 539 -5.21 -20.33 -24.00
CA PHE A 539 -4.30 -19.44 -24.71
C PHE A 539 -3.01 -19.19 -23.92
N MET A 540 -3.11 -18.92 -22.61
CA MET A 540 -1.94 -18.71 -21.77
C MET A 540 -1.05 -19.95 -21.66
N ASN A 541 -1.64 -21.14 -21.52
CA ASN A 541 -0.90 -22.40 -21.49
C ASN A 541 -0.16 -22.63 -22.82
N GLU A 542 -0.84 -22.46 -23.95
CA GLU A 542 -0.19 -22.63 -25.25
C GLU A 542 0.93 -21.60 -25.48
N MET A 543 0.73 -20.34 -25.06
CA MET A 543 1.78 -19.33 -25.14
C MET A 543 2.96 -19.64 -24.21
N PHE A 544 2.70 -20.23 -23.04
CA PHE A 544 3.73 -20.71 -22.12
C PHE A 544 4.53 -21.87 -22.73
N GLU A 545 3.86 -22.87 -23.32
CA GLU A 545 4.49 -24.00 -24.01
C GLU A 545 5.33 -23.56 -25.21
N LYS A 546 4.88 -22.51 -25.92
CA LYS A 546 5.65 -21.85 -27.00
C LYS A 546 6.86 -21.05 -26.49
N GLY A 547 7.10 -20.99 -25.18
CA GLY A 547 8.21 -20.28 -24.57
C GLY A 547 8.05 -18.76 -24.53
N GLU A 548 6.82 -18.24 -24.66
CA GLU A 548 6.61 -16.80 -24.50
C GLU A 548 6.81 -16.35 -23.05
N GLY A 549 7.18 -15.09 -22.88
CA GLY A 549 7.25 -14.48 -21.56
C GLY A 549 5.86 -14.19 -21.00
N ILE A 550 5.75 -14.19 -19.67
CA ILE A 550 4.52 -13.83 -18.92
C ILE A 550 3.90 -12.48 -19.34
N ASP A 551 4.70 -11.56 -19.89
CA ASP A 551 4.22 -10.28 -20.44
C ASP A 551 3.12 -10.48 -21.49
N THR A 552 3.18 -11.55 -22.30
CA THR A 552 2.11 -11.86 -23.27
C THR A 552 0.79 -12.12 -22.55
N GLY A 553 0.76 -13.03 -21.57
CA GLY A 553 -0.47 -13.33 -20.81
C GLY A 553 -1.00 -12.11 -20.05
N VAL A 554 -0.15 -11.42 -19.30
CA VAL A 554 -0.54 -10.24 -18.50
C VAL A 554 -1.13 -9.14 -19.38
N ARG A 555 -0.53 -8.89 -20.55
CA ARG A 555 -1.02 -7.84 -21.46
C ARG A 555 -2.25 -8.24 -22.23
N THR A 556 -2.40 -9.50 -22.64
CA THR A 556 -3.64 -9.97 -23.26
C THR A 556 -4.81 -9.86 -22.27
N HIS A 557 -4.59 -10.29 -21.03
CA HIS A 557 -5.58 -10.15 -19.95
C HIS A 557 -5.94 -8.69 -19.67
N ALA A 558 -4.96 -7.78 -19.65
CA ALA A 558 -5.22 -6.34 -19.50
C ALA A 558 -5.91 -5.73 -20.72
N ALA A 559 -5.56 -6.16 -21.93
CA ALA A 559 -6.18 -5.71 -23.18
C ALA A 559 -7.66 -6.10 -23.23
N LEU A 560 -8.01 -7.33 -22.86
CA LEU A 560 -9.40 -7.77 -22.76
C LEU A 560 -10.19 -6.86 -21.82
N ARG A 561 -9.70 -6.61 -20.61
CA ARG A 561 -10.36 -5.70 -19.65
C ARG A 561 -10.46 -4.25 -20.13
N PHE A 562 -9.49 -3.78 -20.90
CA PHE A 562 -9.53 -2.43 -21.47
C PHE A 562 -10.61 -2.29 -22.53
N PHE A 563 -10.76 -3.26 -23.44
CA PHE A 563 -11.78 -3.23 -24.49
C PHE A 563 -13.16 -3.71 -24.03
N TYR A 564 -13.22 -4.45 -22.93
CA TYR A 564 -14.44 -4.96 -22.32
C TYR A 564 -14.51 -4.52 -20.85
N PRO A 565 -14.83 -3.24 -20.56
CA PRO A 565 -14.79 -2.70 -19.19
C PRO A 565 -15.74 -3.39 -18.20
N HIS A 566 -16.79 -4.06 -18.69
CA HIS A 566 -17.71 -4.86 -17.87
C HIS A 566 -17.00 -6.01 -17.13
N LEU A 567 -15.87 -6.49 -17.66
CA LEU A 567 -15.02 -7.48 -17.00
C LEU A 567 -14.33 -6.94 -15.73
N GLY A 568 -14.48 -5.66 -15.38
CA GLY A 568 -14.05 -5.12 -14.10
C GLY A 568 -12.54 -5.23 -13.80
N ARG A 569 -12.16 -4.99 -12.54
CA ARG A 569 -10.76 -5.12 -12.07
C ARG A 569 -10.41 -6.60 -11.82
N PRO A 570 -9.13 -7.01 -11.82
CA PRO A 570 -8.76 -8.38 -11.44
C PRO A 570 -9.26 -8.83 -10.06
N ALA A 571 -9.56 -7.89 -9.16
CA ALA A 571 -10.13 -8.15 -7.83
C ALA A 571 -11.67 -8.31 -7.83
N SER A 572 -12.36 -8.03 -8.94
CA SER A 572 -13.83 -8.12 -9.04
C SER A 572 -14.35 -9.55 -9.28
N GLY A 573 -13.51 -10.58 -9.11
CA GLY A 573 -13.89 -11.99 -9.26
C GLY A 573 -14.07 -12.47 -10.71
N THR A 574 -13.93 -11.60 -11.71
CA THR A 574 -14.03 -11.91 -13.14
C THR A 574 -12.74 -12.55 -13.66
N LEU A 575 -12.86 -13.50 -14.59
CA LEU A 575 -11.74 -14.27 -15.14
C LEU A 575 -10.80 -14.90 -14.07
N PRO A 576 -11.33 -15.58 -13.03
CA PRO A 576 -10.55 -16.06 -11.89
C PRO A 576 -9.50 -17.12 -12.27
N ARG A 577 -9.78 -17.97 -13.27
CA ARG A 577 -8.85 -19.01 -13.73
C ARG A 577 -7.66 -18.39 -14.43
N SER A 578 -7.88 -17.36 -15.25
CA SER A 578 -6.81 -16.60 -15.91
C SER A 578 -5.90 -15.92 -14.90
N VAL A 579 -6.46 -15.34 -13.83
CA VAL A 579 -5.64 -14.75 -12.75
C VAL A 579 -4.78 -15.82 -12.06
N ARG A 580 -5.34 -17.00 -11.77
CA ARG A 580 -4.59 -18.13 -11.19
C ARG A 580 -3.51 -18.64 -12.15
N ALA A 581 -3.82 -18.78 -13.44
CA ALA A 581 -2.88 -19.20 -14.47
C ALA A 581 -1.70 -18.24 -14.58
N LEU A 582 -1.95 -16.92 -14.55
CA LEU A 582 -0.88 -15.91 -14.53
C LEU A 582 0.03 -16.02 -13.30
N LYS A 583 -0.53 -16.31 -12.11
CA LYS A 583 0.27 -16.58 -10.91
C LYS A 583 1.15 -17.81 -11.10
N GLY A 584 0.58 -18.90 -11.64
CA GLY A 584 1.31 -20.13 -11.97
C GLY A 584 2.43 -19.89 -12.98
N TRP A 585 2.15 -19.19 -14.08
CA TRP A 585 3.13 -18.80 -15.09
C TRP A 585 4.25 -17.96 -14.46
N MET A 586 3.93 -17.02 -13.55
CA MET A 586 4.95 -16.18 -12.91
C MET A 586 5.93 -17.00 -12.07
N ALA A 587 5.44 -18.04 -11.40
CA ALA A 587 6.29 -18.94 -10.62
C ALA A 587 7.10 -19.89 -11.52
N ALA A 588 6.49 -20.42 -12.59
CA ALA A 588 7.12 -21.39 -13.49
C ALA A 588 8.16 -20.76 -14.42
N ALA A 589 7.90 -19.54 -14.91
CA ALA A 589 8.82 -18.78 -15.77
C ALA A 589 8.90 -17.31 -15.29
N PRO A 590 9.67 -17.04 -14.22
CA PRO A 590 9.81 -15.69 -13.68
C PRO A 590 10.35 -14.70 -14.72
N PRO A 591 9.83 -13.46 -14.75
CA PRO A 591 10.29 -12.46 -15.69
C PRO A 591 11.78 -12.16 -15.46
N GLN A 592 12.56 -12.22 -16.54
CA GLN A 592 13.99 -11.93 -16.49
C GLN A 592 14.22 -10.48 -16.07
N GLN A 593 14.99 -10.31 -14.99
CA GLN A 593 15.33 -8.99 -14.50
C GLN A 593 16.48 -8.40 -15.31
N ARG A 594 16.40 -7.09 -15.57
CA ARG A 594 17.50 -6.35 -16.19
C ARG A 594 18.67 -6.24 -15.23
N LEU A 595 19.87 -6.32 -15.80
CA LEU A 595 21.13 -6.40 -15.07
C LEU A 595 21.86 -5.04 -15.12
N PRO A 596 22.56 -4.65 -14.05
CA PRO A 596 23.29 -3.39 -14.03
C PRO A 596 24.56 -3.49 -14.89
N LEU A 597 24.78 -2.51 -15.77
CA LEU A 597 26.01 -2.43 -16.57
C LEU A 597 27.16 -1.87 -15.70
N PRO A 598 28.31 -2.58 -15.58
CA PRO A 598 29.52 -2.02 -14.97
C PRO A 598 29.98 -0.74 -15.66
N ILE A 599 30.51 0.22 -14.91
CA ILE A 599 30.96 1.50 -15.47
C ILE A 599 32.15 1.30 -16.41
N GLU A 600 32.98 0.29 -16.17
CA GLU A 600 34.11 -0.10 -17.01
C GLU A 600 33.63 -0.61 -18.38
N ALA A 601 32.54 -1.38 -18.40
CA ALA A 601 31.88 -1.80 -19.64
C ALA A 601 31.33 -0.60 -20.40
N LEU A 602 30.73 0.36 -19.69
CA LEU A 602 30.32 1.63 -20.31
C LEU A 602 31.53 2.35 -20.92
N GLY A 603 32.64 2.49 -20.20
CA GLY A 603 33.86 3.14 -20.67
C GLY A 603 34.34 2.61 -22.03
N VAL A 604 34.47 1.29 -22.18
CA VAL A 604 34.89 0.69 -23.46
C VAL A 604 33.85 0.89 -24.58
N ILE A 605 32.55 0.87 -24.27
CA ILE A 605 31.48 1.18 -25.24
C ILE A 605 31.57 2.63 -25.70
N LEU A 606 31.80 3.58 -24.77
CA LEU A 606 31.94 5.00 -25.09
C LEU A 606 33.13 5.25 -26.03
N MET A 607 34.28 4.62 -25.75
CA MET A 607 35.46 4.76 -26.60
C MET A 607 35.21 4.25 -28.02
N GLU A 608 34.53 3.12 -28.18
CA GLU A 608 34.24 2.57 -29.49
C GLU A 608 33.29 3.48 -30.29
N LEU A 609 32.32 4.13 -29.64
CA LEU A 609 31.47 5.13 -30.29
C LEU A 609 32.24 6.39 -30.69
N ILE A 610 33.15 6.87 -29.83
CA ILE A 610 34.03 8.00 -30.15
C ILE A 610 34.93 7.65 -31.34
N ALA A 611 35.54 6.47 -31.36
CA ALA A 611 36.40 5.99 -32.44
C ALA A 611 35.66 5.85 -33.79
N LYS A 612 34.34 5.59 -33.76
CA LYS A 612 33.47 5.59 -34.94
C LYS A 612 33.00 6.99 -35.39
N GLY A 613 33.52 8.06 -34.78
CA GLY A 613 33.11 9.44 -35.07
C GLY A 613 31.74 9.79 -34.52
N LYS A 614 31.26 9.13 -33.45
CA LYS A 614 29.94 9.35 -32.83
C LYS A 614 30.06 9.80 -31.36
N PRO A 615 30.79 10.89 -31.06
CA PRO A 615 31.03 11.35 -29.69
C PRO A 615 29.77 11.80 -28.96
N GLU A 616 28.76 12.31 -29.67
CA GLU A 616 27.50 12.75 -29.05
C GLU A 616 26.66 11.56 -28.56
N LEU A 617 26.67 10.43 -29.28
CA LEU A 617 26.05 9.19 -28.78
C LEU A 617 26.75 8.70 -27.51
N ALA A 618 28.08 8.81 -27.46
CA ALA A 618 28.84 8.48 -26.26
C ALA A 618 28.45 9.41 -25.09
N LEU A 619 28.42 10.72 -25.31
CA LEU A 619 27.98 11.70 -24.32
C LEU A 619 26.56 11.39 -23.81
N ARG A 620 25.64 11.05 -24.70
CA ARG A 620 24.27 10.68 -24.37
C ARG A 620 24.17 9.45 -23.47
N LEU A 621 24.92 8.38 -23.77
CA LEU A 621 24.95 7.18 -22.92
C LEU A 621 25.52 7.49 -21.53
N PHE A 622 26.57 8.32 -21.48
CA PHE A 622 27.17 8.74 -20.23
C PHE A 622 26.21 9.60 -19.39
N VAL A 623 25.56 10.59 -19.98
CA VAL A 623 24.50 11.38 -19.33
C VAL A 623 23.38 10.47 -18.83
N GLN A 624 22.91 9.51 -19.64
CA GLN A 624 21.86 8.58 -19.23
C GLN A 624 22.28 7.74 -18.01
N PHE A 625 23.54 7.29 -17.96
CA PHE A 625 24.11 6.57 -16.83
C PHE A 625 24.15 7.44 -15.57
N LEU A 626 24.63 8.69 -15.66
CA LEU A 626 24.73 9.59 -14.50
C LEU A 626 23.38 10.06 -13.95
N THR A 627 22.39 10.24 -14.83
CA THR A 627 21.09 10.85 -14.48
C THR A 627 19.98 9.82 -14.25
N TYR A 628 20.30 8.55 -14.50
CA TYR A 628 19.40 7.41 -14.44
C TYR A 628 18.17 7.56 -15.33
N LEU A 629 18.15 8.46 -16.32
CA LEU A 629 16.96 8.67 -17.14
C LEU A 629 16.54 7.38 -17.85
N ARG A 630 15.23 7.20 -18.05
CA ARG A 630 14.75 6.12 -18.92
C ARG A 630 15.28 6.37 -20.34
N PRO A 631 15.57 5.32 -21.14
CA PRO A 631 16.10 5.51 -22.49
C PRO A 631 15.25 6.46 -23.34
N GLY A 632 13.92 6.30 -23.31
CA GLY A 632 13.00 7.21 -24.00
C GLY A 632 13.05 8.64 -23.47
N GLU A 633 13.03 8.83 -22.14
CA GLU A 633 13.10 10.16 -21.51
C GLU A 633 14.38 10.90 -21.90
N CYS A 634 15.54 10.23 -21.82
CA CYS A 634 16.82 10.81 -22.23
C CYS A 634 16.80 11.16 -23.72
N SER A 635 16.24 10.28 -24.54
CA SER A 635 16.24 10.40 -26.01
C SER A 635 15.40 11.52 -26.55
N THR A 636 14.32 11.89 -25.86
CA THR A 636 13.37 12.92 -26.28
C THR A 636 13.59 14.25 -25.56
N LEU A 637 14.73 14.42 -24.87
CA LEU A 637 15.06 15.69 -24.23
C LEU A 637 15.12 16.81 -25.27
N LYS A 638 14.54 17.94 -24.92
CA LYS A 638 14.67 19.20 -25.66
C LYS A 638 15.74 20.10 -25.03
N VAL A 639 16.24 21.06 -25.81
CA VAL A 639 17.24 22.03 -25.34
C VAL A 639 16.78 22.79 -24.10
N LYS A 640 15.53 23.27 -24.07
CA LYS A 640 14.95 23.98 -22.91
C LYS A 640 14.92 23.17 -21.61
N GLN A 641 14.99 21.84 -21.71
CA GLN A 641 14.96 20.96 -20.56
C GLN A 641 16.33 20.79 -19.92
N LEU A 642 17.40 21.20 -20.61
CA LEU A 642 18.75 21.22 -20.07
C LEU A 642 19.05 22.63 -19.55
N VAL A 643 19.04 22.79 -18.23
CA VAL A 643 19.19 24.07 -17.54
C VAL A 643 20.65 24.30 -17.19
N PRO A 644 21.30 25.36 -17.70
CA PRO A 644 22.69 25.67 -17.39
C PRO A 644 22.85 26.22 -15.97
N PRO A 645 24.06 26.09 -15.37
CA PRO A 645 24.43 26.78 -14.14
C PRO A 645 24.14 28.29 -14.23
N GLN A 646 23.73 28.91 -13.11
CA GLN A 646 23.36 30.32 -13.05
C GLN A 646 24.46 31.16 -12.39
N PRO A 647 25.19 32.00 -13.15
CA PRO A 647 26.32 32.79 -12.61
C PRO A 647 25.92 33.76 -11.49
N GLY A 648 24.70 34.30 -11.54
CA GLY A 648 24.17 35.26 -10.56
C GLY A 648 23.56 34.64 -9.30
N GLY A 649 23.61 33.31 -9.14
CA GLY A 649 22.88 32.57 -8.09
C GLY A 649 23.55 32.48 -6.72
N GLY A 650 24.53 33.33 -6.41
CA GLY A 650 25.22 33.33 -5.10
C GLY A 650 25.86 31.99 -4.74
N GLY A 651 26.34 31.23 -5.72
CA GLY A 651 26.96 29.91 -5.52
C GLY A 651 25.98 28.74 -5.33
N ARG A 652 24.66 28.95 -5.35
CA ARG A 652 23.66 27.88 -5.11
C ARG A 652 23.30 27.04 -6.35
N PHE A 653 23.53 27.59 -7.55
CA PHE A 653 23.14 26.97 -8.83
C PHE A 653 24.35 26.77 -9.74
N GLN A 654 25.39 26.09 -9.24
CA GLN A 654 26.64 25.87 -9.95
C GLN A 654 26.63 24.64 -10.87
N SER A 655 25.61 23.80 -10.76
CA SER A 655 25.50 22.55 -11.51
C SER A 655 24.44 22.63 -12.60
N TRP A 656 24.63 21.87 -13.67
CA TRP A 656 23.61 21.66 -14.68
C TRP A 656 22.42 20.90 -14.08
N ALA A 657 21.23 21.14 -14.60
CA ALA A 657 20.03 20.40 -14.22
C ALA A 657 19.21 19.99 -15.45
N ILE A 658 18.48 18.89 -15.33
CA ILE A 658 17.51 18.44 -16.32
C ILE A 658 16.12 18.59 -15.74
N LEU A 659 15.29 19.40 -16.40
CA LEU A 659 13.88 19.60 -16.10
C LEU A 659 13.01 18.68 -16.97
N LEU A 660 12.49 17.62 -16.37
CA LEU A 660 11.67 16.63 -17.06
C LEU A 660 10.19 16.98 -16.96
N SER A 661 9.49 16.85 -18.09
CA SER A 661 8.06 17.18 -18.22
C SER A 661 7.72 18.56 -17.65
N PRO A 662 8.26 19.65 -18.24
CA PRO A 662 7.96 21.00 -17.81
C PRO A 662 6.44 21.25 -17.81
N MET A 663 5.91 21.88 -16.77
CA MET A 663 4.48 22.13 -16.62
C MET A 663 3.88 22.89 -17.81
N GLU A 664 4.67 23.75 -18.46
CA GLU A 664 4.29 24.56 -19.63
C GLU A 664 3.93 23.69 -20.84
N ASP A 665 4.53 22.50 -20.96
CA ASP A 665 4.21 21.57 -22.04
C ASP A 665 2.88 20.84 -21.80
N ALA A 666 2.34 20.87 -20.58
CA ALA A 666 1.10 20.19 -20.17
C ALA A 666 1.08 18.68 -20.50
N VAL A 667 2.26 18.07 -20.66
CA VAL A 667 2.45 16.63 -20.87
C VAL A 667 3.18 16.05 -19.64
N PRO A 668 2.46 15.36 -18.74
CA PRO A 668 3.07 14.83 -17.53
C PRO A 668 4.03 13.68 -17.82
N GLY A 669 4.95 13.44 -16.89
CA GLY A 669 5.88 12.31 -16.93
C GLY A 669 5.17 10.95 -16.84
N LYS A 670 5.94 9.86 -16.82
CA LYS A 670 5.39 8.48 -16.71
C LYS A 670 4.42 8.32 -15.52
N THR A 671 4.72 8.98 -14.42
CA THR A 671 4.03 8.89 -13.13
C THR A 671 3.02 10.02 -12.88
N GLY A 672 2.71 10.84 -13.88
CA GLY A 672 1.80 11.99 -13.69
C GLY A 672 2.49 13.24 -13.13
N VAL A 673 3.79 13.19 -12.86
CA VAL A 673 4.56 14.28 -12.23
C VAL A 673 5.09 15.24 -13.29
N PHE A 674 4.97 16.54 -13.01
CA PHE A 674 5.58 17.65 -13.76
C PHE A 674 6.85 18.15 -13.06
N ASP A 675 7.68 18.89 -13.78
CA ASP A 675 8.87 19.59 -13.27
C ASP A 675 9.85 18.72 -12.48
N ALA A 676 9.92 17.43 -12.85
CA ALA A 676 10.80 16.50 -12.18
C ALA A 676 12.26 16.85 -12.50
N THR A 677 13.05 17.09 -11.47
CA THR A 677 14.40 17.64 -11.62
C THR A 677 15.49 16.59 -11.37
N VAL A 678 16.56 16.63 -12.18
CA VAL A 678 17.79 15.85 -11.97
C VAL A 678 19.00 16.74 -12.13
N VAL A 679 19.83 16.84 -11.10
CA VAL A 679 21.06 17.64 -11.14
C VAL A 679 22.23 16.82 -11.72
N ILE A 680 23.12 17.45 -12.48
CA ILE A 680 24.36 16.86 -12.99
C ILE A 680 25.53 17.52 -12.22
N ASP A 681 25.83 16.93 -11.07
CA ASP A 681 26.71 17.45 -10.01
C ASP A 681 27.98 16.61 -9.81
N SER A 682 27.99 15.34 -10.22
CA SER A 682 29.11 14.42 -10.00
C SER A 682 30.34 14.67 -10.88
N ASP A 683 30.13 15.23 -12.08
CA ASP A 683 31.11 15.24 -13.16
C ASP A 683 31.19 16.62 -13.83
N PRO A 684 31.76 17.65 -13.16
CA PRO A 684 31.78 19.03 -13.66
C PRO A 684 32.48 19.20 -15.03
N TRP A 685 33.41 18.29 -15.34
CA TRP A 685 34.14 18.26 -16.61
C TRP A 685 33.21 18.11 -17.83
N ILE A 686 31.96 17.67 -17.64
CA ILE A 686 30.99 17.53 -18.72
C ILE A 686 30.48 18.88 -19.26
N SER A 687 30.64 19.95 -18.48
CA SER A 687 30.03 21.27 -18.74
C SER A 687 30.34 21.84 -20.13
N PRO A 688 31.61 21.85 -20.62
CA PRO A 688 31.92 22.39 -21.95
C PRO A 688 31.17 21.66 -23.08
N PHE A 689 30.98 20.35 -22.94
CA PHE A 689 30.27 19.53 -23.94
C PHE A 689 28.77 19.81 -23.94
N LEU A 690 28.16 20.01 -22.75
CA LEU A 690 26.76 20.39 -22.63
C LEU A 690 26.52 21.79 -23.19
N THR A 691 27.42 22.74 -22.94
CA THR A 691 27.39 24.09 -23.54
C THR A 691 27.45 24.01 -25.07
N GLY A 692 28.39 23.23 -25.62
CA GLY A 692 28.50 23.03 -27.07
C GLY A 692 27.25 22.37 -27.67
N LEU A 693 26.63 21.43 -26.96
CA LEU A 693 25.46 20.69 -27.44
C LEU A 693 24.20 21.56 -27.61
N ILE A 694 24.07 22.62 -26.80
CA ILE A 694 22.95 23.58 -26.88
C ILE A 694 23.27 24.81 -27.73
N HIS A 695 24.54 25.00 -28.09
CA HIS A 695 24.97 26.13 -28.90
C HIS A 695 24.25 26.12 -30.27
N ASN A 696 23.75 27.27 -30.69
CA ASN A 696 22.99 27.45 -31.95
C ASN A 696 21.71 26.60 -32.08
N LYS A 697 21.16 26.06 -30.99
CA LYS A 697 19.85 25.37 -31.00
C LYS A 697 18.78 26.19 -30.32
N GLN A 698 17.54 26.06 -30.80
CA GLN A 698 16.38 26.70 -30.19
C GLN A 698 15.83 25.86 -29.03
N ALA A 699 15.10 26.52 -28.13
CA ALA A 699 14.52 25.93 -26.92
C ALA A 699 13.72 24.63 -27.17
N ASN A 700 13.00 24.54 -28.29
CA ASN A 700 12.14 23.40 -28.61
C ASN A 700 12.83 22.31 -29.46
N ASP A 701 14.07 22.52 -29.89
CA ASP A 701 14.83 21.55 -30.66
C ASP A 701 15.17 20.34 -29.80
N ASN A 702 15.33 19.19 -30.45
CA ASN A 702 15.83 17.99 -29.79
C ASN A 702 17.27 18.25 -29.31
N LEU A 703 17.55 17.88 -28.06
CA LEU A 703 18.87 18.01 -27.46
C LEU A 703 19.89 17.16 -28.23
N TRP A 704 19.51 15.93 -28.55
CA TRP A 704 20.32 14.99 -29.34
C TRP A 704 19.92 15.05 -30.81
N PRO A 705 20.88 15.14 -31.76
CA PRO A 705 20.56 15.13 -33.18
C PRO A 705 20.15 13.74 -33.68
N ASP A 706 20.77 12.68 -33.15
CA ASP A 706 20.47 11.32 -33.57
C ASP A 706 19.14 10.78 -32.99
N PRO A 707 18.29 10.16 -33.83
CA PRO A 707 17.09 9.46 -33.38
C PRO A 707 17.40 8.32 -32.39
N HIS A 708 16.44 8.00 -31.52
CA HIS A 708 16.56 6.89 -30.56
C HIS A 708 16.94 5.54 -31.20
N GLN A 709 16.42 5.26 -32.40
CA GLN A 709 16.68 3.98 -33.08
C GLN A 709 18.15 3.83 -33.50
N VAL A 710 18.80 4.93 -33.90
CA VAL A 710 20.22 4.94 -34.25
C VAL A 710 21.05 4.59 -33.02
N LEU A 711 20.75 5.21 -31.87
CA LEU A 711 21.42 4.88 -30.61
C LEU A 711 21.28 3.40 -30.23
N VAL A 712 20.07 2.83 -30.35
CA VAL A 712 19.83 1.42 -30.01
C VAL A 712 20.61 0.49 -30.96
N ALA A 713 20.61 0.79 -32.26
CA ALA A 713 21.33 -0.01 -33.26
C ALA A 713 22.85 0.03 -33.03
N GLU A 714 23.41 1.21 -32.80
CA GLU A 714 24.84 1.38 -32.54
C GLU A 714 25.26 0.76 -31.20
N TYR A 715 24.47 0.97 -30.14
CA TYR A 715 24.74 0.35 -28.85
C TYR A 715 24.79 -1.17 -28.96
N ARG A 716 23.82 -1.78 -29.65
CA ARG A 716 23.80 -3.24 -29.89
C ARG A 716 25.04 -3.68 -30.65
N LYS A 717 25.34 -3.03 -31.78
CA LYS A 717 26.50 -3.34 -32.64
C LYS A 717 27.82 -3.27 -31.87
N VAL A 718 28.01 -2.24 -31.05
CA VAL A 718 29.21 -2.07 -30.22
C VAL A 718 29.28 -3.12 -29.11
N THR A 719 28.16 -3.41 -28.43
CA THR A 719 28.15 -4.45 -27.39
C THR A 719 28.43 -5.84 -27.95
N GLU A 720 28.00 -6.13 -29.18
CA GLU A 720 28.30 -7.37 -29.90
C GLU A 720 29.78 -7.46 -30.29
N MET A 721 30.32 -6.38 -30.88
CA MET A 721 31.74 -6.29 -31.25
C MET A 721 32.68 -6.51 -30.06
N LEU A 722 32.32 -5.98 -28.88
CA LEU A 722 33.11 -6.11 -27.66
C LEU A 722 32.88 -7.44 -26.91
N GLY A 723 32.00 -8.32 -27.42
CA GLY A 723 31.65 -9.57 -26.74
C GLY A 723 30.87 -9.38 -25.42
N LEU A 724 30.25 -8.21 -25.22
CA LEU A 724 29.57 -7.84 -23.97
C LEU A 724 28.07 -8.20 -23.97
N GLN A 725 27.61 -9.03 -24.91
CA GLN A 725 26.19 -9.40 -25.02
C GLN A 725 25.64 -10.04 -23.73
N GLY A 726 26.49 -10.77 -22.99
CA GLY A 726 26.15 -11.42 -21.71
C GLY A 726 25.87 -10.46 -20.53
N LEU A 727 26.14 -9.15 -20.70
CA LEU A 727 25.82 -8.09 -19.72
C LEU A 727 24.45 -7.43 -19.99
N GLY A 728 23.81 -7.80 -21.10
CA GLY A 728 22.54 -7.24 -21.56
C GLY A 728 22.71 -6.13 -22.61
N SER A 729 21.95 -6.27 -23.70
CA SER A 729 22.07 -5.45 -24.91
C SER A 729 21.09 -4.26 -24.98
N CYS A 730 20.39 -3.94 -23.89
CA CYS A 730 19.40 -2.86 -23.87
C CYS A 730 19.89 -1.64 -23.08
N LEU A 731 19.57 -0.43 -23.56
CA LEU A 731 19.93 0.85 -22.92
C LEU A 731 19.41 1.02 -21.49
N TYR A 732 18.47 0.18 -21.06
CA TYR A 732 17.93 0.26 -19.72
C TYR A 732 18.92 -0.23 -18.66
N THR A 733 19.91 -1.06 -19.03
CA THR A 733 20.98 -1.52 -18.12
C THR A 733 21.79 -0.35 -17.57
N LEU A 734 21.93 0.75 -18.31
CA LEU A 734 22.60 1.98 -17.88
C LEU A 734 21.94 2.62 -16.66
N ARG A 735 20.60 2.60 -16.61
CA ARG A 735 19.85 3.13 -15.46
C ARG A 735 20.09 2.29 -14.20
N HIS A 736 20.20 0.96 -14.33
CA HIS A 736 20.55 0.07 -13.23
C HIS A 736 22.02 0.23 -12.83
N GLY A 737 22.90 0.37 -13.82
CA GLY A 737 24.34 0.57 -13.65
C GLY A 737 24.64 1.84 -12.88
N GLY A 738 24.12 2.99 -13.32
CA GLY A 738 24.36 4.28 -12.66
C GLY A 738 23.88 4.33 -11.22
N ALA A 739 22.67 3.83 -10.96
CA ALA A 739 22.11 3.81 -9.61
C ALA A 739 22.90 2.89 -8.67
N THR A 740 23.34 1.72 -9.17
CA THR A 740 24.17 0.81 -8.37
C THR A 740 25.58 1.39 -8.18
N HIS A 741 26.15 2.03 -9.20
CA HIS A 741 27.48 2.64 -9.16
C HIS A 741 27.57 3.73 -8.09
N ASP A 742 26.60 4.63 -8.00
CA ASP A 742 26.63 5.70 -6.98
C ASP A 742 26.52 5.17 -5.55
N ILE A 743 25.79 4.06 -5.34
CA ILE A 743 25.72 3.39 -4.03
C ILE A 743 27.05 2.71 -3.69
N VAL A 744 27.63 1.97 -4.63
CA VAL A 744 28.89 1.23 -4.42
C VAL A 744 30.05 2.19 -4.16
N THR A 745 30.12 3.28 -4.92
CA THR A 745 31.16 4.32 -4.76
C THR A 745 30.87 5.31 -3.64
N ARG A 746 29.73 5.17 -2.94
CA ARG A 746 29.27 6.09 -1.89
C ARG A 746 29.19 7.55 -2.36
N ARG A 747 28.98 7.78 -3.66
CA ARG A 747 28.71 9.12 -4.21
C ARG A 747 27.37 9.65 -3.71
N ARG A 748 26.40 8.76 -3.46
CA ARG A 748 25.06 9.10 -3.00
C ARG A 748 24.51 8.07 -2.03
N THR A 749 23.67 8.54 -1.12
CA THR A 749 22.85 7.71 -0.23
C THR A 749 21.70 7.04 -1.00
N MET A 750 21.10 6.03 -0.38
CA MET A 750 19.92 5.35 -0.95
C MET A 750 18.75 6.32 -1.20
N LEU A 751 18.57 7.32 -0.32
CA LEU A 751 17.51 8.32 -0.45
C LEU A 751 17.76 9.25 -1.64
N GLU A 752 19.00 9.72 -1.81
CA GLU A 752 19.36 10.57 -2.95
C GLU A 752 19.24 9.81 -4.27
N VAL A 753 19.66 8.53 -4.30
CA VAL A 753 19.45 7.66 -5.46
C VAL A 753 17.96 7.46 -5.73
N LYS A 754 17.14 7.24 -4.69
CA LYS A 754 15.66 7.14 -4.80
C LYS A 754 15.06 8.36 -5.48
N GLN A 755 15.42 9.55 -4.99
CA GLN A 755 14.95 10.84 -5.48
C GLN A 755 15.43 11.09 -6.92
N ARG A 756 16.73 10.93 -7.19
CA ARG A 756 17.35 11.11 -8.51
C ARG A 756 16.73 10.20 -9.57
N GLY A 757 16.51 8.93 -9.22
CA GLY A 757 15.84 7.97 -10.10
C GLY A 757 14.33 8.14 -10.15
N ARG A 758 13.72 8.94 -9.28
CA ARG A 758 12.25 9.16 -9.23
C ARG A 758 11.49 7.85 -8.99
N TRP A 759 11.98 7.05 -8.04
CA TRP A 759 11.29 5.83 -7.61
C TRP A 759 10.33 6.15 -6.47
N ALA A 760 9.03 5.92 -6.69
CA ALA A 760 7.98 6.23 -5.71
C ALA A 760 8.10 5.37 -4.43
N SER A 761 8.51 4.11 -4.56
CA SER A 761 8.59 3.16 -3.45
C SER A 761 9.97 2.50 -3.32
N ASP A 762 10.30 2.06 -2.11
CA ASP A 762 11.57 1.36 -1.84
C ASP A 762 11.62 -0.01 -2.54
N ASN A 763 10.47 -0.67 -2.68
CA ASN A 763 10.37 -1.90 -3.48
C ASN A 763 10.73 -1.66 -4.95
N SER A 764 10.39 -0.49 -5.50
CA SER A 764 10.81 -0.13 -6.84
C SER A 764 12.32 0.05 -6.90
N LEU A 765 12.93 0.73 -5.92
CA LEU A 765 14.37 0.98 -5.83
C LEU A 765 15.21 -0.30 -5.68
N LYS A 766 14.76 -1.26 -4.84
CA LYS A 766 15.43 -2.56 -4.62
C LYS A 766 15.65 -3.34 -5.92
N ARG A 767 14.81 -3.13 -6.95
CA ARG A 767 15.00 -3.75 -8.28
C ARG A 767 16.17 -3.16 -9.08
N TYR A 768 16.62 -1.95 -8.74
CA TYR A 768 17.66 -1.23 -9.47
C TYR A 768 19.02 -1.29 -8.79
N VAL A 769 19.06 -1.20 -7.46
CA VAL A 769 20.31 -1.24 -6.69
C VAL A 769 20.66 -2.68 -6.35
N LYS A 770 21.66 -3.25 -7.03
CA LYS A 770 22.06 -4.65 -6.86
C LYS A 770 23.57 -4.82 -6.78
N LEU A 771 24.15 -4.60 -5.60
CA LEU A 771 25.60 -4.60 -5.39
C LEU A 771 26.24 -5.94 -5.79
N ALA A 772 25.79 -7.06 -5.21
CA ALA A 772 26.32 -8.38 -5.54
C ALA A 772 26.11 -8.74 -7.02
N ARG A 773 24.98 -8.30 -7.62
CA ARG A 773 24.74 -8.57 -9.03
C ARG A 773 25.69 -7.79 -9.94
N LEU A 774 25.99 -6.54 -9.63
CA LEU A 774 26.99 -5.75 -10.36
C LEU A 774 28.35 -6.44 -10.34
N GLN A 775 28.75 -6.99 -9.18
CA GLN A 775 29.99 -7.76 -9.06
C GLN A 775 29.98 -9.01 -9.95
N CYS A 776 28.87 -9.76 -10.00
CA CYS A 776 28.70 -10.88 -10.92
C CYS A 776 28.71 -10.47 -12.40
N GLU A 777 28.21 -9.28 -12.74
CA GLU A 777 28.29 -8.77 -14.11
C GLU A 777 29.72 -8.39 -14.47
N GLN A 778 30.45 -7.74 -13.55
CA GLN A 778 31.85 -7.39 -13.75
C GLN A 778 32.75 -8.63 -13.90
N SER A 779 32.49 -9.72 -13.18
CA SER A 779 33.27 -10.95 -13.29
C SER A 779 33.12 -11.68 -14.64
N LYS A 780 32.11 -11.33 -15.45
CA LYS A 780 31.96 -11.86 -16.81
C LYS A 780 32.87 -11.15 -17.81
N MET A 781 33.45 -10.00 -17.44
CA MET A 781 34.32 -9.24 -18.32
C MET A 781 35.78 -9.74 -18.22
N PRO A 782 36.49 -9.84 -19.36
CA PRO A 782 37.94 -10.03 -19.36
C PRO A 782 38.65 -8.93 -18.57
N ALA A 783 39.67 -9.29 -17.78
CA ALA A 783 40.44 -8.34 -16.96
C ALA A 783 41.03 -7.18 -17.79
N ALA A 784 41.54 -7.47 -18.99
CA ALA A 784 42.05 -6.46 -19.91
C ALA A 784 41.00 -5.41 -20.32
N LEU A 785 39.72 -5.81 -20.47
CA LEU A 785 38.64 -4.87 -20.77
C LEU A 785 38.25 -4.03 -19.55
N ILE A 786 38.35 -4.59 -18.35
CA ILE A 786 38.11 -3.85 -17.10
C ILE A 786 39.16 -2.75 -16.95
N GLU A 787 40.45 -3.11 -17.04
CA GLU A 787 41.57 -2.16 -16.94
C GLU A 787 41.49 -1.07 -18.02
N ARG A 788 41.25 -1.48 -19.28
CA ARG A 788 41.06 -0.54 -20.38
C ARG A 788 39.88 0.39 -20.14
N GLY A 789 38.75 -0.12 -19.64
CA GLY A 789 37.58 0.67 -19.29
C GLY A 789 37.87 1.74 -18.23
N GLN A 790 38.62 1.37 -17.18
CA GLN A 790 39.04 2.31 -16.13
C GLN A 790 39.95 3.42 -16.66
N ASP A 791 40.92 3.05 -17.50
CA ASP A 791 41.85 4.00 -18.13
C ASP A 791 41.14 4.95 -19.12
N ILE A 792 40.16 4.44 -19.88
CA ILE A 792 39.31 5.27 -20.73
C ILE A 792 38.51 6.27 -19.91
N LEU A 793 37.87 5.84 -18.81
CA LEU A 793 37.04 6.73 -17.99
C LEU A 793 37.85 7.91 -17.41
N LYS A 794 39.12 7.69 -17.05
CA LYS A 794 40.02 8.76 -16.60
C LYS A 794 40.34 9.78 -17.71
N ARG A 795 40.44 9.32 -18.96
CA ARG A 795 40.78 10.14 -20.13
C ARG A 795 39.55 10.59 -20.93
N LEU A 796 38.35 10.24 -20.48
CA LEU A 796 37.11 10.50 -21.19
C LEU A 796 36.90 11.98 -21.58
N PRO A 797 37.24 12.98 -20.74
CA PRO A 797 37.14 14.38 -21.15
C PRO A 797 38.00 14.68 -22.40
N THR A 798 39.26 14.27 -22.40
CA THR A 798 40.18 14.50 -23.52
C THR A 798 39.73 13.77 -24.78
N LEU A 799 39.27 12.52 -24.64
CA LEU A 799 38.79 11.70 -25.76
C LEU A 799 37.53 12.29 -26.40
N LEU A 800 36.59 12.80 -25.60
CA LEU A 800 35.39 13.49 -26.11
C LEU A 800 35.75 14.79 -26.82
N SER A 801 36.67 15.59 -26.29
CA SER A 801 37.14 16.81 -26.96
C SER A 801 37.73 16.50 -28.34
N GLN A 802 38.63 15.52 -28.43
CA GLN A 802 39.23 15.10 -29.71
C GLN A 802 38.18 14.60 -30.70
N GLY A 803 37.25 13.76 -30.22
CA GLY A 803 36.15 13.24 -31.04
C GLY A 803 35.25 14.35 -31.56
N MET A 804 34.86 15.32 -30.73
CA MET A 804 33.97 16.41 -31.14
C MET A 804 34.66 17.41 -32.08
N SER A 805 35.96 17.70 -31.90
CA SER A 805 36.73 18.54 -32.82
C SER A 805 36.92 17.89 -34.21
N SER A 806 36.92 16.56 -34.30
CA SER A 806 37.02 15.85 -35.59
C SER A 806 35.74 15.88 -36.44
N VAL A 807 34.59 16.15 -35.83
CA VAL A 807 33.28 16.23 -36.53
C VAL A 807 33.09 17.59 -37.22
N GLU A 808 33.75 18.66 -36.75
CA GLU A 808 33.69 19.99 -37.37
C GLU A 808 34.50 20.13 -38.67
N ASN A 809 35.24 19.09 -39.09
CA ASN A 809 36.00 19.08 -40.36
C ASN A 809 35.67 17.88 -41.27
N PRO A 810 34.50 17.86 -41.96
CA PRO A 810 34.23 16.88 -43.01
C PRO A 810 34.77 17.27 -44.39
N SER A 811 35.82 18.08 -44.48
CA SER A 811 36.39 18.56 -45.76
C SER A 811 37.92 18.47 -45.83
N ALA A 812 38.50 17.36 -45.39
CA ALA A 812 39.91 17.06 -45.67
C ALA A 812 40.14 15.56 -45.89
N CYS A 813 39.46 14.99 -46.89
CA CYS A 813 39.89 13.73 -47.48
C CYS A 813 40.34 13.99 -48.92
N GLN A 814 41.68 14.04 -49.08
CA GLN A 814 42.47 13.81 -50.28
C GLN A 814 42.00 14.44 -51.61
N LYS A 815 42.60 15.58 -51.95
CA LYS A 815 42.89 15.90 -53.36
C LYS A 815 44.39 15.82 -53.59
N SER A 816 44.77 14.90 -54.48
CA SER A 816 46.07 14.82 -55.15
C SER A 816 46.39 16.12 -55.92
N PRO A 817 47.67 16.45 -56.15
CA PRO A 817 48.07 17.73 -56.71
C PRO A 817 47.87 17.73 -58.22
N GLY A 818 47.17 18.74 -58.74
CA GLY A 818 47.08 18.94 -60.19
C GLY A 818 46.16 20.08 -60.60
N GLY A 819 46.76 21.16 -61.13
CA GLY A 819 46.15 21.90 -62.23
C GLY A 819 45.22 23.08 -61.89
N CYS A 820 45.85 24.25 -61.77
CA CYS A 820 45.31 25.58 -62.03
C CYS A 820 44.27 25.67 -63.17
N LYS A 821 43.13 26.36 -62.95
CA LYS A 821 42.70 27.54 -63.73
C LYS A 821 41.44 28.22 -63.15
N ARG A 822 41.60 29.53 -62.88
CA ARG A 822 40.59 30.56 -62.57
C ARG A 822 39.33 30.49 -63.44
N LYS A 823 38.18 30.80 -62.84
CA LYS A 823 37.20 31.76 -63.38
C LYS A 823 36.56 32.55 -62.24
N GLN A 824 36.92 33.83 -62.15
CA GLN A 824 36.19 34.86 -61.41
C GLN A 824 34.81 35.06 -62.04
N LEU A 825 33.79 35.34 -61.23
CA LEU A 825 32.89 36.45 -61.52
C LEU A 825 32.19 36.92 -60.23
N LEU A 826 32.52 38.15 -59.82
CA LEU A 826 31.75 38.97 -58.88
C LEU A 826 30.34 39.20 -59.45
N VAL A 827 29.32 39.29 -58.58
CA VAL A 827 28.35 40.41 -58.62
C VAL A 827 27.86 40.72 -57.19
N ARG A 828 28.25 41.92 -56.74
CA ARG A 828 27.76 42.81 -55.67
C ARG A 828 27.74 42.35 -54.21
#